data_AF-A0A7Z9K077-F1
#
_entry.id   AF-A0A7Z9K077-F1
#
_cell.length_a   1.000
_cell.length_b   1.000
_cell.length_c   1.000
_cell.angle_alpha   90.00
_cell.angle_beta   90.00
_cell.angle_gamma   90.00
#
_symmetry.space_group_name_H-M   'P 1'
#
loop_
_entity.id
_entity.type
_entity.pdbx_description
1 polymer ?
#
loop_
_entity_poly.entity_id
_entity_poly.type
_entity_poly.pdbx_seq_one_letter_code
_entity_poly.pdbx_strand_id
1 'polypeptide(L)'
;MDQPTLTKLLKAEGIAMSATELHTLAQGAAAAPPGLNPDRWMNLVTPAPTLRLKTVLRDLMQGITSASTSSESAVSRLIALRKALVDANIDGFIVPRADEHQGEYVPSCAQRLSWLTGFTGSAGTVAVLDDRAALFVDGRYTLQAEMEVDQELYQVVSIADTSMDDWLADELPDGSRLGYDPRLHSRNQAQRLRKTCESAGSSLIAVDRNPLDSVWTTQPPPPISPVAAHDERFAGQGLREKCIQIASRISESGSEATVLTMTDSIAWLLNLRGGDVEFTPLAMAFAILHRDSSVDLFIDARKLGPDLGSHLGSQVAIHAPEHFGAALNRLKNETKQIQIDPATANDWICRQLAEGKAKLIEATDPCALPKAIKNSAELDGTRAAHLRDGVALTRFLHWINNASENGQITEIDAADQLETFRRQGKNFQGLSFPTISGAGNHGAIVHYRVDAASNRPLLPGELYLVDSGAQYLDGTTDVTRTIAVGTPSEEMRDRFTRVLKGHIAIATALFPVGTVGGQLDTLARQALWNAGLDYEHGTGHGVGSFLNVHEGPHRISKSLAGAPLKPGMIVSNEPGYYKTDAYGIRIENLVTVVERGRPESGERDLLGFDTLTWAPIDRCLVQKSLLNDKESNWLNRYHTKVRETLTPLLDNDAAVWLKSVTASI
;
A
#
# COMPACT_ATOMS: atom_id res chain seq x y z
N MET A 1 35.89 -2.76 -11.03
CA MET A 1 36.63 -3.95 -11.52
C MET A 1 36.33 -4.12 -12.99
N ASP A 2 37.31 -4.45 -13.84
CA ASP A 2 37.04 -4.67 -15.27
C ASP A 2 36.30 -6.00 -15.54
N GLN A 3 35.62 -6.08 -16.69
CA GLN A 3 34.80 -7.23 -17.10
C GLN A 3 35.59 -8.55 -17.20
N PRO A 4 36.85 -8.58 -17.71
CA PRO A 4 37.66 -9.80 -17.73
C PRO A 4 37.99 -10.33 -16.33
N THR A 5 38.29 -9.45 -15.38
CA THR A 5 38.59 -9.82 -13.99
C THR A 5 37.35 -10.36 -13.29
N LEU A 6 36.20 -9.70 -13.48
CA LEU A 6 34.93 -10.19 -12.94
C LEU A 6 34.57 -11.58 -13.49
N THR A 7 34.75 -11.78 -14.80
CA THR A 7 34.50 -13.09 -15.44
C THR A 7 35.39 -14.20 -14.86
N LYS A 8 36.67 -13.92 -14.60
CA LYS A 8 37.58 -14.88 -13.95
C LYS A 8 37.14 -15.21 -12.52
N LEU A 9 36.67 -14.20 -11.77
CA LEU A 9 36.17 -14.40 -10.41
C LEU A 9 34.91 -15.28 -10.41
N LEU A 10 33.92 -14.98 -11.25
CA LEU A 10 32.69 -15.78 -11.32
C LEU A 10 32.97 -17.25 -11.64
N LYS A 11 33.88 -17.52 -12.59
CA LYS A 11 34.32 -18.88 -12.91
C LYS A 11 35.02 -19.57 -11.74
N ALA A 12 35.88 -18.86 -11.00
CA ALA A 12 36.58 -19.40 -9.83
C ALA A 12 35.62 -19.73 -8.68
N GLU A 13 34.50 -19.02 -8.59
CA GLU A 13 33.42 -19.23 -7.62
C GLU A 13 32.37 -20.26 -8.10
N GLY A 14 32.57 -20.89 -9.26
CA GLY A 14 31.64 -21.87 -9.83
C GLY A 14 30.31 -21.28 -10.33
N ILE A 15 30.25 -19.97 -10.57
CA ILE A 15 29.05 -19.25 -11.00
C ILE A 15 28.97 -19.30 -12.53
N ALA A 16 27.85 -19.82 -13.05
CA ALA A 16 27.62 -19.96 -14.50
C ALA A 16 27.26 -18.65 -15.21
N MET A 17 26.82 -17.64 -14.45
CA MET A 17 26.42 -16.33 -14.94
C MET A 17 27.60 -15.57 -15.56
N SER A 18 27.37 -14.94 -16.71
CA SER A 18 28.33 -14.02 -17.34
C SER A 18 28.42 -12.69 -16.58
N ALA A 19 29.51 -11.96 -16.80
CA ALA A 19 29.67 -10.63 -16.21
C ALA A 19 28.57 -9.64 -16.67
N THR A 20 28.06 -9.80 -17.89
CA THR A 20 26.96 -8.97 -18.43
C THR A 20 25.64 -9.31 -17.73
N GLU A 21 25.30 -10.59 -17.59
CA GLU A 21 24.09 -11.01 -16.87
C GLU A 21 24.11 -10.55 -15.40
N LEU A 22 25.28 -10.61 -14.76
CA LEU A 22 25.45 -10.10 -13.40
C LEU A 22 25.22 -8.60 -13.31
N HIS A 23 25.73 -7.83 -14.28
CA HIS A 23 25.51 -6.39 -14.31
C HIS A 23 24.02 -6.05 -14.48
N THR A 24 23.31 -6.73 -15.39
CA THR A 24 21.86 -6.54 -15.58
C THR A 24 21.07 -6.95 -14.34
N LEU A 25 21.45 -8.05 -13.68
CA LEU A 25 20.84 -8.46 -12.41
C LEU A 25 21.07 -7.41 -11.33
N ALA A 26 22.29 -6.89 -11.19
CA ALA A 26 22.62 -5.86 -10.22
C ALA A 26 21.86 -4.55 -10.49
N GLN A 27 21.63 -4.18 -11.75
CA GLN A 27 20.81 -3.02 -12.12
C GLN A 27 19.35 -3.21 -11.71
N GLY A 28 18.76 -4.39 -11.94
CA GLY A 28 17.41 -4.70 -11.48
C GLY A 28 17.29 -4.76 -9.95
N ALA A 29 18.30 -5.32 -9.27
CA ALA A 29 18.37 -5.33 -7.81
C ALA A 29 18.54 -3.91 -7.23
N ALA A 30 19.26 -3.02 -7.91
CA ALA A 30 19.40 -1.61 -7.54
C ALA A 30 18.09 -0.81 -7.73
N ALA A 31 17.25 -1.23 -8.68
CA ALA A 31 15.94 -0.63 -8.93
C ALA A 31 14.85 -1.12 -7.96
N ALA A 32 15.10 -2.23 -7.25
CA ALA A 32 14.22 -2.74 -6.21
C ALA A 32 14.38 -1.94 -4.90
N PRO A 33 13.31 -1.80 -4.11
CA PRO A 33 13.36 -1.18 -2.79
C PRO A 33 14.45 -1.76 -1.88
N PRO A 34 15.12 -0.92 -1.07
CA PRO A 34 16.08 -1.41 -0.09
C PRO A 34 15.36 -2.24 0.98
N GLY A 35 15.52 -3.57 0.93
CA GLY A 35 14.98 -4.48 1.94
C GLY A 35 15.76 -4.43 3.26
N LEU A 36 15.27 -5.15 4.28
CA LEU A 36 15.91 -5.25 5.60
C LEU A 36 17.40 -5.66 5.54
N ASN A 37 17.71 -6.55 4.60
CA ASN A 37 19.06 -7.01 4.31
C ASN A 37 19.45 -6.56 2.89
N PRO A 38 20.30 -5.53 2.75
CA PRO A 38 20.69 -5.01 1.45
C PRO A 38 21.52 -6.00 0.62
N ASP A 39 22.09 -7.04 1.25
CA ASP A 39 22.84 -8.08 0.54
C ASP A 39 21.95 -9.26 0.07
N ARG A 40 20.64 -9.26 0.36
CA ARG A 40 19.76 -10.41 0.08
C ARG A 40 19.70 -10.79 -1.40
N TRP A 41 19.80 -9.81 -2.30
CA TRP A 41 19.82 -10.05 -3.75
C TRP A 41 21.02 -10.89 -4.20
N MET A 42 22.13 -10.90 -3.45
CA MET A 42 23.32 -11.70 -3.78
C MET A 42 23.01 -13.20 -3.82
N ASN A 43 21.94 -13.64 -3.14
CA ASN A 43 21.46 -15.03 -3.20
C ASN A 43 20.98 -15.44 -4.60
N LEU A 44 20.64 -14.48 -5.47
CA LEU A 44 20.32 -14.72 -6.89
C LEU A 44 21.57 -14.98 -7.73
N VAL A 45 22.74 -14.59 -7.24
CA VAL A 45 24.03 -14.89 -7.86
C VAL A 45 24.51 -16.27 -7.39
N THR A 46 24.51 -16.49 -6.08
CA THR A 46 24.88 -17.78 -5.45
C THR A 46 24.35 -17.81 -4.01
N PRO A 47 23.90 -18.96 -3.48
CA PRO A 47 23.36 -19.06 -2.12
C PRO A 47 24.41 -18.82 -1.02
N ALA A 48 25.70 -18.95 -1.33
CA ALA A 48 26.79 -18.80 -0.35
C ALA A 48 27.99 -18.04 -0.94
N PRO A 49 27.88 -16.72 -1.21
CA PRO A 49 28.96 -15.96 -1.81
C PRO A 49 30.13 -15.81 -0.84
N THR A 50 31.37 -16.00 -1.33
CA THR A 50 32.57 -15.75 -0.54
C THR A 50 32.67 -14.28 -0.14
N LEU A 51 33.48 -13.98 0.89
CA LEU A 51 33.69 -12.60 1.32
C LEU A 51 34.22 -11.71 0.19
N ARG A 52 35.12 -12.25 -0.64
CA ARG A 52 35.66 -11.55 -1.81
C ARG A 52 34.56 -11.21 -2.81
N LEU A 53 33.68 -12.17 -3.12
CA LEU A 53 32.57 -11.93 -4.04
C LEU A 53 31.59 -10.91 -3.45
N LYS A 54 31.24 -11.02 -2.16
CA LYS A 54 30.37 -10.04 -1.49
C LYS A 54 30.88 -8.61 -1.64
N THR A 55 32.18 -8.38 -1.39
CA THR A 55 32.78 -7.04 -1.58
C THR A 55 32.62 -6.54 -3.02
N VAL A 56 32.93 -7.37 -4.01
CA VAL A 56 32.78 -7.00 -5.43
C VAL A 56 31.32 -6.69 -5.79
N LEU A 57 30.36 -7.46 -5.27
CA LEU A 57 28.94 -7.22 -5.51
C LEU A 57 28.45 -5.93 -4.84
N ARG A 58 28.95 -5.59 -3.65
CA ARG A 58 28.62 -4.29 -3.00
C ARG A 58 29.20 -3.11 -3.76
N ASP A 59 30.45 -3.20 -4.20
CA ASP A 59 31.09 -2.15 -5.00
C ASP A 59 30.33 -1.93 -6.32
N LEU A 60 29.88 -3.02 -6.96
CA LEU A 60 29.03 -2.95 -8.16
C LEU A 60 27.71 -2.25 -7.86
N MET A 61 27.01 -2.63 -6.79
CA MET A 61 25.75 -2.02 -6.37
C MET A 61 25.91 -0.51 -6.12
N GLN A 62 26.95 -0.11 -5.37
CA GLN A 62 27.23 1.29 -5.07
C GLN A 62 27.55 2.12 -6.33
N GLY A 63 28.27 1.52 -7.29
CA GLY A 63 28.55 2.17 -8.58
C GLY A 63 27.29 2.41 -9.41
N ILE A 64 26.31 1.51 -9.34
CA ILE A 64 25.02 1.66 -10.06
C ILE A 64 24.16 2.73 -9.40
N THR A 65 24.00 2.71 -8.07
CA THR A 65 23.10 3.62 -7.36
C THR A 65 23.58 5.08 -7.40
N SER A 66 24.88 5.32 -7.41
CA SER A 66 25.46 6.67 -7.50
C SER A 66 25.30 7.37 -8.86
N ALA A 67 25.02 6.62 -9.94
CA ALA A 67 24.89 7.17 -11.29
C ALA A 67 23.46 7.65 -11.64
N SER A 68 22.46 7.41 -10.78
CA SER A 68 21.03 7.53 -11.10
C SER A 68 20.37 8.81 -10.60
N THR A 69 20.82 10.00 -11.04
CA THR A 69 20.10 11.26 -10.79
C THR A 69 19.72 11.93 -12.12
N SER A 70 18.40 12.14 -12.31
CA SER A 70 17.91 12.98 -13.41
C SER A 70 18.08 14.43 -13.02
N SER A 71 18.77 15.21 -13.86
CA SER A 71 18.98 16.65 -13.68
C SER A 71 17.96 17.51 -14.45
N GLU A 72 17.00 16.88 -15.13
CA GLU A 72 16.03 17.57 -15.98
C GLU A 72 14.96 18.28 -15.15
N SER A 73 14.59 19.50 -15.54
CA SER A 73 13.52 20.26 -14.89
C SER A 73 12.12 19.75 -15.25
N ALA A 74 11.11 19.99 -14.41
CA ALA A 74 9.71 19.65 -14.69
C ALA A 74 9.22 20.28 -16.02
N VAL A 75 9.62 21.52 -16.30
CA VAL A 75 9.33 22.23 -17.56
C VAL A 75 9.86 21.45 -18.76
N SER A 76 11.13 21.03 -18.71
CA SER A 76 11.77 20.29 -19.81
C SER A 76 11.07 18.96 -20.09
N ARG A 77 10.66 18.25 -19.04
CA ARG A 77 9.94 16.98 -19.15
C ARG A 77 8.55 17.15 -19.77
N LEU A 78 7.81 18.18 -19.37
CA LEU A 78 6.49 18.47 -19.95
C LEU A 78 6.58 18.84 -21.44
N ILE A 79 7.57 19.66 -21.82
CA ILE A 79 7.82 20.00 -23.23
C ILE A 79 8.16 18.74 -24.04
N ALA A 80 9.04 17.88 -23.51
CA ALA A 80 9.43 16.64 -24.17
C ALA A 80 8.23 15.70 -24.36
N LEU A 81 7.37 15.55 -23.33
CA LEU A 81 6.14 14.78 -23.44
C LEU A 81 5.23 15.33 -24.54
N ARG A 82 4.91 16.63 -24.54
CA ARG A 82 4.04 17.25 -25.56
C ARG A 82 4.56 17.02 -26.98
N LYS A 83 5.87 17.10 -27.18
CA LYS A 83 6.50 16.73 -28.46
C LYS A 83 6.23 15.27 -28.83
N ALA A 84 6.41 14.35 -27.89
CA ALA A 84 6.14 12.93 -28.11
C ALA A 84 4.65 12.64 -28.39
N LEU A 85 3.72 13.43 -27.82
CA LEU A 85 2.28 13.34 -28.12
C LEU A 85 1.99 13.69 -29.58
N VAL A 86 2.57 14.78 -30.08
CA VAL A 86 2.47 15.19 -31.49
C VAL A 86 3.01 14.10 -32.42
N ASP A 87 4.19 13.55 -32.10
CA ASP A 87 4.81 12.47 -32.89
C ASP A 87 3.94 11.19 -32.90
N ALA A 88 3.16 10.96 -31.84
CA ALA A 88 2.21 9.86 -31.71
C ALA A 88 0.80 10.17 -32.26
N ASN A 89 0.58 11.36 -32.83
CA ASN A 89 -0.71 11.83 -33.36
C ASN A 89 -1.82 11.73 -32.29
N ILE A 90 -1.57 12.28 -31.10
CA ILE A 90 -2.54 12.44 -30.01
C ILE A 90 -2.44 13.85 -29.44
N ASP A 91 -3.57 14.41 -29.03
CA ASP A 91 -3.70 15.82 -28.62
C ASP A 91 -3.60 16.00 -27.09
N GLY A 92 -3.71 14.89 -26.37
CA GLY A 92 -3.53 14.86 -24.92
C GLY A 92 -3.15 13.47 -24.43
N PHE A 93 -2.76 13.37 -23.16
CA PHE A 93 -2.38 12.11 -22.54
C PHE A 93 -2.68 12.07 -21.04
N ILE A 94 -3.13 10.90 -20.56
CA ILE A 94 -3.40 10.65 -19.15
C ILE A 94 -2.26 9.84 -18.54
N VAL A 95 -1.74 10.34 -17.42
CA VAL A 95 -0.66 9.69 -16.66
C VAL A 95 -1.14 9.43 -15.23
N PRO A 96 -1.56 8.20 -14.91
CA PRO A 96 -1.98 7.84 -13.56
C PRO A 96 -0.77 7.54 -12.66
N ARG A 97 -0.98 7.56 -11.34
CA ARG A 97 -0.04 6.99 -10.36
C ARG A 97 -0.18 5.46 -10.25
N ALA A 98 -0.03 4.74 -11.36
CA ALA A 98 -0.25 3.29 -11.43
C ALA A 98 0.81 2.54 -12.26
N ASP A 99 0.90 1.24 -12.03
CA ASP A 99 1.62 0.28 -12.87
C ASP A 99 0.65 -0.74 -13.52
N GLU A 100 1.21 -1.72 -14.22
CA GLU A 100 0.41 -2.74 -14.91
C GLU A 100 -0.32 -3.73 -13.99
N HIS A 101 -0.01 -3.70 -12.69
CA HIS A 101 -0.61 -4.52 -11.64
C HIS A 101 -1.63 -3.75 -10.80
N GLN A 102 -1.80 -2.44 -11.05
CA GLN A 102 -2.72 -1.57 -10.31
C GLN A 102 -2.42 -1.53 -8.80
N GLY A 103 -1.14 -1.68 -8.43
CA GLY A 103 -0.69 -1.59 -7.04
C GLY A 103 -0.72 -0.15 -6.51
N GLU A 104 -0.84 0.00 -5.18
CA GLU A 104 -0.77 1.30 -4.52
C GLU A 104 0.64 1.90 -4.60
N TYR A 105 1.64 1.14 -4.15
CA TYR A 105 3.04 1.45 -4.38
C TYR A 105 3.45 0.90 -5.74
N VAL A 106 4.18 1.71 -6.52
CA VAL A 106 4.69 1.31 -7.84
C VAL A 106 6.22 1.31 -7.80
N PRO A 107 6.87 0.39 -8.54
CA PRO A 107 8.32 0.38 -8.64
C PRO A 107 8.84 1.67 -9.27
N SER A 108 10.12 1.98 -9.02
CA SER A 108 10.79 3.19 -9.50
C SER A 108 10.63 3.42 -11.03
N CYS A 109 10.68 2.35 -11.83
CA CYS A 109 10.47 2.42 -13.28
C CYS A 109 9.05 2.85 -13.70
N ALA A 110 8.06 2.70 -12.82
CA ALA A 110 6.66 3.04 -13.07
C ALA A 110 6.23 4.36 -12.42
N GLN A 111 7.13 5.09 -11.73
CA GLN A 111 6.86 6.38 -11.09
C GLN A 111 6.73 7.56 -12.10
N ARG A 112 6.00 7.33 -13.20
CA ARG A 112 5.81 8.27 -14.31
C ARG A 112 5.20 9.60 -13.88
N LEU A 113 4.19 9.57 -13.00
CA LEU A 113 3.56 10.77 -12.48
C LEU A 113 4.57 11.65 -11.71
N SER A 114 5.33 11.04 -10.81
CA SER A 114 6.34 11.74 -10.01
C SER A 114 7.48 12.26 -10.87
N TRP A 115 7.97 11.45 -11.82
CA TRP A 115 8.98 11.90 -12.76
C TRP A 115 8.49 13.11 -13.56
N LEU A 116 7.27 13.09 -14.09
CA LEU A 116 6.73 14.19 -14.89
C LEU A 116 6.51 15.47 -14.06
N THR A 117 5.85 15.36 -12.91
CA THR A 117 5.29 16.51 -12.17
C THR A 117 6.09 16.94 -10.94
N GLY A 118 6.89 16.04 -10.35
CA GLY A 118 7.49 16.21 -9.02
C GLY A 118 6.62 15.66 -7.88
N PHE A 119 5.32 15.43 -8.09
CA PHE A 119 4.40 14.96 -7.06
C PHE A 119 4.75 13.54 -6.58
N THR A 120 4.89 13.35 -5.27
CA THR A 120 5.35 12.09 -4.65
C THR A 120 4.25 11.32 -3.91
N GLY A 121 3.02 11.86 -3.85
CA GLY A 121 1.87 11.20 -3.23
C GLY A 121 1.53 9.84 -3.86
N SER A 122 0.90 8.95 -3.09
CA SER A 122 0.55 7.60 -3.59
C SER A 122 -0.75 7.53 -4.38
N ALA A 123 -1.53 8.62 -4.42
CA ALA A 123 -2.72 8.73 -5.27
C ALA A 123 -2.73 10.06 -6.04
N GLY A 124 -2.90 9.97 -7.35
CA GLY A 124 -3.03 11.11 -8.24
C GLY A 124 -3.02 10.70 -9.71
N THR A 125 -3.51 11.59 -10.56
CA THR A 125 -3.48 11.43 -12.02
C THR A 125 -3.27 12.80 -12.64
N VAL A 126 -2.42 12.90 -13.66
CA VAL A 126 -2.31 14.13 -14.45
C VAL A 126 -2.89 13.92 -15.86
N ALA A 127 -3.69 14.89 -16.30
CA ALA A 127 -4.10 15.03 -17.69
C ALA A 127 -3.24 16.14 -18.32
N VAL A 128 -2.59 15.83 -19.44
CA VAL A 128 -1.75 16.76 -20.20
C VAL A 128 -2.37 16.98 -21.57
N LEU A 129 -2.68 18.23 -21.91
CA LEU A 129 -3.09 18.66 -23.25
C LEU A 129 -1.95 19.47 -23.90
N ASP A 130 -2.19 20.01 -25.10
CA ASP A 130 -1.23 20.79 -25.88
C ASP A 130 -0.76 22.07 -25.17
N ASP A 131 -1.67 22.80 -24.52
CA ASP A 131 -1.41 24.08 -23.87
C ASP A 131 -1.53 24.06 -22.34
N ARG A 132 -2.38 23.19 -21.77
CA ARG A 132 -2.63 23.09 -20.31
C ARG A 132 -2.36 21.69 -19.75
N ALA A 133 -2.27 21.59 -18.43
CA ALA A 133 -2.20 20.32 -17.71
C ALA A 133 -2.80 20.46 -16.31
N ALA A 134 -3.43 19.40 -15.81
CA ALA A 134 -4.05 19.38 -14.48
C ALA A 134 -3.72 18.09 -13.73
N LEU A 135 -3.27 18.24 -12.48
CA LEU A 135 -3.03 17.16 -11.52
C LEU A 135 -4.25 17.01 -10.61
N PHE A 136 -4.88 15.84 -10.64
CA PHE A 136 -6.04 15.50 -9.82
C PHE A 136 -5.60 14.68 -8.61
N VAL A 137 -5.95 15.14 -7.40
CA VAL A 137 -5.60 14.49 -6.13
C VAL A 137 -6.79 14.42 -5.18
N ASP A 138 -6.78 13.45 -4.27
CA ASP A 138 -7.74 13.40 -3.17
C ASP A 138 -7.30 14.27 -1.98
N GLY A 139 -8.23 14.51 -1.05
CA GLY A 139 -8.04 15.44 0.06
C GLY A 139 -6.86 15.13 0.99
N ARG A 140 -6.27 13.92 0.92
CA ARG A 140 -5.05 13.58 1.67
C ARG A 140 -3.82 14.32 1.12
N TYR A 141 -3.86 14.74 -0.14
CA TYR A 141 -2.71 15.21 -0.91
C TYR A 141 -2.82 16.64 -1.43
N THR A 142 -3.94 17.35 -1.23
CA THR A 142 -4.11 18.71 -1.77
C THR A 142 -2.97 19.65 -1.32
N LEU A 143 -2.67 19.69 -0.01
CA LEU A 143 -1.57 20.50 0.52
C LEU A 143 -0.20 20.06 -0.01
N GLN A 144 0.03 18.74 -0.10
CA GLN A 144 1.29 18.20 -0.62
C GLN A 144 1.48 18.56 -2.11
N ALA A 145 0.43 18.45 -2.92
CA ALA A 145 0.48 18.77 -4.34
C ALA A 145 0.80 20.25 -4.59
N GLU A 146 0.20 21.16 -3.81
CA GLU A 146 0.50 22.60 -3.88
C GLU A 146 1.96 22.94 -3.53
N MET A 147 2.59 22.14 -2.64
CA MET A 147 3.97 22.32 -2.21
C MET A 147 5.00 21.70 -3.19
N GLU A 148 4.68 20.55 -3.79
CA GLU A 148 5.63 19.78 -4.61
C GLU A 148 5.57 20.12 -6.11
N VAL A 149 4.45 20.64 -6.59
CA VAL A 149 4.18 20.81 -8.02
C VAL A 149 4.26 22.27 -8.43
N ASP A 150 4.91 22.53 -9.56
CA ASP A 150 4.94 23.85 -10.18
C ASP A 150 3.56 24.22 -10.75
N GLN A 151 2.88 25.13 -10.06
CA GLN A 151 1.52 25.56 -10.38
C GLN A 151 1.44 26.43 -11.64
N GLU A 152 2.57 26.92 -12.18
CA GLU A 152 2.60 27.55 -13.51
C GLU A 152 2.48 26.49 -14.64
N LEU A 153 2.84 25.24 -14.35
CA LEU A 153 2.80 24.13 -15.31
C LEU A 153 1.55 23.27 -15.16
N TYR A 154 1.10 23.03 -13.93
CA TYR A 154 0.00 22.12 -13.62
C TYR A 154 -1.02 22.78 -12.69
N GLN A 155 -2.28 22.78 -13.10
CA GLN A 155 -3.39 23.09 -12.21
C GLN A 155 -3.55 21.96 -11.19
N VAL A 156 -3.48 22.26 -9.88
CA VAL A 156 -3.81 21.28 -8.83
C VAL A 156 -5.32 21.28 -8.61
N VAL A 157 -5.97 20.13 -8.78
CA VAL A 157 -7.43 19.96 -8.69
C VAL A 157 -7.78 18.91 -7.63
N SER A 158 -8.59 19.31 -6.65
CA SER A 158 -9.19 18.39 -5.70
C SER A 158 -10.33 17.62 -6.36
N ILE A 159 -10.29 16.29 -6.29
CA ILE A 159 -11.36 15.44 -6.85
C ILE A 159 -12.69 15.56 -6.08
N ALA A 160 -12.69 16.20 -4.91
CA ALA A 160 -13.91 16.54 -4.20
C ALA A 160 -14.66 17.71 -4.85
N ASP A 161 -13.93 18.59 -5.55
CA ASP A 161 -14.48 19.78 -6.20
C ASP A 161 -14.84 19.50 -7.66
N THR A 162 -13.97 18.79 -8.40
CA THR A 162 -14.19 18.46 -9.81
C THR A 162 -13.49 17.15 -10.16
N SER A 163 -14.21 16.23 -10.80
CA SER A 163 -13.60 14.98 -11.26
C SER A 163 -12.78 15.20 -12.53
N MET A 164 -11.76 14.37 -12.77
CA MET A 164 -10.97 14.41 -14.01
C MET A 164 -11.86 14.28 -15.24
N ASP A 165 -12.93 13.49 -15.17
CA ASP A 165 -13.84 13.32 -16.31
C ASP A 165 -14.63 14.58 -16.60
N ASP A 166 -15.09 15.29 -15.57
CA ASP A 166 -15.81 16.56 -15.75
C ASP A 166 -14.86 17.62 -16.32
N TRP A 167 -13.63 17.71 -15.79
CA TRP A 167 -12.60 18.60 -16.33
C TRP A 167 -12.26 18.26 -17.79
N LEU A 168 -12.09 16.98 -18.14
CA LEU A 168 -11.85 16.56 -19.52
C LEU A 168 -13.03 16.88 -20.43
N ALA A 169 -14.27 16.76 -19.95
CA ALA A 169 -15.45 17.07 -20.74
C ALA A 169 -15.53 18.57 -21.10
N ASP A 170 -15.04 19.44 -20.22
CA ASP A 170 -15.02 20.89 -20.43
C ASP A 170 -13.80 21.35 -21.25
N GLU A 171 -12.65 20.70 -21.06
CA GLU A 171 -11.35 21.18 -21.57
C GLU A 171 -10.89 20.50 -22.87
N LEU A 172 -11.45 19.34 -23.24
CA LEU A 172 -11.11 18.67 -24.50
C LEU A 172 -11.73 19.40 -25.71
N PRO A 173 -10.92 19.79 -26.70
CA PRO A 173 -11.46 20.33 -27.95
C PRO A 173 -12.27 19.27 -28.73
N ASP A 174 -13.28 19.71 -29.47
CA ASP A 174 -14.06 18.84 -30.36
C ASP A 174 -13.16 18.16 -31.41
N GLY A 175 -13.32 16.85 -31.59
CA GLY A 175 -12.51 16.05 -32.50
C GLY A 175 -11.12 15.65 -31.99
N SER A 176 -10.75 15.99 -30.75
CA SER A 176 -9.45 15.64 -30.18
C SER A 176 -9.27 14.14 -29.90
N ARG A 177 -8.00 13.74 -29.84
CA ARG A 177 -7.52 12.38 -29.62
C ARG A 177 -6.79 12.28 -28.29
N LEU A 178 -7.51 11.90 -27.23
CA LEU A 178 -6.92 11.71 -25.90
C LEU A 178 -6.25 10.35 -25.82
N GLY A 179 -4.93 10.34 -25.66
CA GLY A 179 -4.14 9.12 -25.48
C GLY A 179 -4.19 8.59 -24.05
N TYR A 180 -4.14 7.27 -23.91
CA TYR A 180 -3.90 6.59 -22.63
C TYR A 180 -3.08 5.32 -22.86
N ASP A 181 -2.25 4.96 -21.87
CA ASP A 181 -1.60 3.65 -21.86
C ASP A 181 -2.59 2.59 -21.33
N PRO A 182 -3.01 1.62 -22.17
CA PRO A 182 -3.97 0.59 -21.77
C PRO A 182 -3.41 -0.39 -20.73
N ARG A 183 -2.09 -0.41 -20.49
CA ARG A 183 -1.50 -1.21 -19.40
C ARG A 183 -1.65 -0.56 -18.04
N LEU A 184 -1.81 0.77 -17.97
CA LEU A 184 -1.85 1.52 -16.71
C LEU A 184 -3.26 1.84 -16.23
N HIS A 185 -4.28 1.52 -17.01
CA HIS A 185 -5.68 1.79 -16.69
C HIS A 185 -6.47 0.49 -16.63
N SER A 186 -7.28 0.32 -15.60
CA SER A 186 -8.21 -0.80 -15.53
C SER A 186 -9.28 -0.72 -16.61
N ARG A 187 -9.92 -1.86 -16.90
CA ARG A 187 -11.03 -1.94 -17.86
C ARG A 187 -12.14 -0.93 -17.54
N ASN A 188 -12.53 -0.81 -16.27
CA ASN A 188 -13.54 0.14 -15.82
C ASN A 188 -13.11 1.59 -16.06
N GLN A 189 -11.86 1.93 -15.77
CA GLN A 189 -11.32 3.27 -16.00
C GLN A 189 -11.30 3.61 -17.49
N ALA A 190 -10.81 2.70 -18.34
CA ALA A 190 -10.76 2.91 -19.79
C ALA A 190 -12.17 3.05 -20.40
N GLN A 191 -13.16 2.28 -19.93
CA GLN A 191 -14.55 2.43 -20.36
C GLN A 191 -15.16 3.77 -19.94
N ARG A 192 -14.88 4.23 -18.72
CA ARG A 192 -15.32 5.53 -18.21
C ARG A 192 -14.73 6.66 -19.06
N LEU A 193 -13.40 6.68 -19.21
CA LEU A 193 -12.69 7.66 -20.03
C LEU A 193 -13.17 7.70 -21.48
N ARG A 194 -13.50 6.54 -22.07
CA ARG A 194 -14.03 6.47 -23.43
C ARG A 194 -15.37 7.18 -23.53
N LYS A 195 -16.29 6.95 -22.59
CA LYS A 195 -17.58 7.64 -22.54
C LYS A 195 -17.42 9.14 -22.35
N THR A 196 -16.47 9.55 -21.52
CA THR A 196 -16.11 10.98 -21.31
C THR A 196 -15.67 11.61 -22.63
N CYS A 197 -14.72 11.00 -23.35
CA CYS A 197 -14.25 11.49 -24.64
C CYS A 197 -15.38 11.55 -25.68
N GLU A 198 -16.17 10.49 -25.80
CA GLU A 198 -17.30 10.42 -26.75
C GLU A 198 -18.34 11.51 -26.48
N SER A 199 -18.59 11.84 -25.21
CA SER A 199 -19.53 12.90 -24.82
C SER A 199 -19.01 14.31 -25.16
N ALA A 200 -17.69 14.47 -25.20
CA ALA A 200 -17.00 15.71 -25.60
C ALA A 200 -16.71 15.79 -27.11
N GLY A 201 -17.26 14.90 -27.95
CA GLY A 201 -16.98 14.87 -29.39
C GLY A 201 -15.56 14.41 -29.75
N SER A 202 -14.86 13.79 -28.80
CA SER A 202 -13.46 13.36 -28.88
C SER A 202 -13.32 11.83 -28.90
N SER A 203 -12.11 11.32 -29.11
CA SER A 203 -11.79 9.89 -29.14
C SER A 203 -10.71 9.51 -28.13
N LEU A 204 -10.94 8.41 -27.41
CA LEU A 204 -9.93 7.81 -26.54
C LEU A 204 -9.03 6.84 -27.34
N ILE A 205 -7.73 7.11 -27.38
CA ILE A 205 -6.73 6.36 -28.16
C ILE A 205 -5.85 5.52 -27.24
N ALA A 206 -5.93 4.19 -27.36
CA ALA A 206 -5.02 3.29 -26.68
C ALA A 206 -3.66 3.29 -27.40
N VAL A 207 -2.60 3.73 -26.73
CA VAL A 207 -1.24 3.74 -27.30
C VAL A 207 -0.55 2.38 -27.12
N ASP A 208 0.27 1.98 -28.08
CA ASP A 208 1.04 0.72 -27.99
C ASP A 208 2.23 0.82 -27.02
N ARG A 209 2.83 2.01 -26.95
CA ARG A 209 3.95 2.36 -26.08
C ARG A 209 3.67 3.67 -25.37
N ASN A 210 4.04 3.74 -24.10
CA ASN A 210 3.89 4.96 -23.33
C ASN A 210 4.80 6.09 -23.88
N PRO A 211 4.27 7.26 -24.28
CA PRO A 211 5.08 8.36 -24.78
C PRO A 211 6.11 8.86 -23.76
N LEU A 212 5.81 8.78 -22.45
CA LEU A 212 6.76 9.17 -21.41
C LEU A 212 8.03 8.30 -21.41
N ASP A 213 7.89 7.00 -21.67
CA ASP A 213 9.05 6.10 -21.68
C ASP A 213 10.02 6.42 -22.84
N SER A 214 9.53 7.09 -23.89
CA SER A 214 10.39 7.53 -25.00
C SER A 214 11.24 8.77 -24.68
N VAL A 215 10.85 9.54 -23.66
CA VAL A 215 11.53 10.78 -23.24
C VAL A 215 12.22 10.65 -21.89
N TRP A 216 11.85 9.66 -21.07
CA TRP A 216 12.50 9.36 -19.79
C TRP A 216 13.81 8.57 -19.99
N THR A 217 14.85 9.27 -20.44
CA THR A 217 16.15 8.67 -20.79
C THR A 217 16.89 7.98 -19.63
N THR A 218 16.55 8.35 -18.39
CA THR A 218 17.11 7.80 -17.16
C THR A 218 16.14 6.85 -16.43
N GLN A 219 15.16 6.27 -17.11
CA GLN A 219 14.19 5.36 -16.50
C GLN A 219 14.90 4.13 -15.89
N PRO A 220 14.68 3.82 -14.60
CA PRO A 220 15.23 2.62 -13.99
C PRO A 220 14.69 1.35 -14.67
N PRO A 221 15.45 0.24 -14.66
CA PRO A 221 14.93 -1.05 -15.12
C PRO A 221 13.85 -1.58 -14.16
N PRO A 222 13.06 -2.59 -14.58
CA PRO A 222 12.17 -3.31 -13.67
C PRO A 222 12.93 -3.90 -12.47
N PRO A 223 12.34 -3.89 -11.26
CA PRO A 223 12.99 -4.38 -10.05
C PRO A 223 13.19 -5.90 -10.10
N ILE A 224 14.30 -6.35 -9.52
CA ILE A 224 14.62 -7.77 -9.32
C ILE A 224 14.98 -8.01 -7.87
N SER A 225 13.99 -8.42 -7.08
CA SER A 225 14.17 -8.92 -5.71
C SER A 225 13.96 -10.43 -5.62
N PRO A 226 14.67 -11.13 -4.71
CA PRO A 226 14.45 -12.56 -4.50
C PRO A 226 13.03 -12.88 -4.03
N VAL A 227 12.38 -13.82 -4.71
CA VAL A 227 11.12 -14.41 -4.26
C VAL A 227 11.39 -15.52 -3.25
N ALA A 228 10.59 -15.56 -2.20
CA ALA A 228 10.61 -16.62 -1.20
C ALA A 228 9.23 -17.28 -1.07
N ALA A 229 9.22 -18.58 -0.78
CA ALA A 229 8.04 -19.26 -0.32
C ALA A 229 7.63 -18.73 1.06
N HIS A 230 6.33 -18.52 1.25
CA HIS A 230 5.73 -18.20 2.53
C HIS A 230 5.30 -19.50 3.21
N ASP A 231 5.91 -19.78 4.35
CA ASP A 231 5.70 -21.03 5.08
C ASP A 231 4.22 -21.21 5.47
N GLU A 232 3.69 -22.42 5.24
CA GLU A 232 2.30 -22.77 5.54
C GLU A 232 1.95 -22.59 7.01
N ARG A 233 2.93 -22.65 7.91
CA ARG A 233 2.72 -22.35 9.35
C ARG A 233 2.21 -20.93 9.61
N PHE A 234 2.52 -19.98 8.71
CA PHE A 234 2.06 -18.60 8.76
C PHE A 234 0.81 -18.41 7.89
N ALA A 235 0.78 -19.06 6.72
CA ALA A 235 -0.33 -18.94 5.78
C ALA A 235 -1.61 -19.68 6.22
N GLY A 236 -1.48 -20.71 7.06
CA GLY A 236 -2.59 -21.57 7.52
C GLY A 236 -3.17 -22.51 6.48
N GLN A 237 -2.85 -22.31 5.20
CA GLN A 237 -3.36 -23.10 4.08
C GLN A 237 -2.30 -23.21 2.99
N GLY A 238 -2.10 -24.42 2.46
CA GLY A 238 -1.15 -24.69 1.39
C GLY A 238 -1.59 -24.18 0.02
N LEU A 239 -0.64 -23.91 -0.86
CA LEU A 239 -0.93 -23.33 -2.17
C LEU A 239 -1.81 -24.27 -3.03
N ARG A 240 -1.64 -25.59 -2.88
CA ARG A 240 -2.42 -26.61 -3.60
C ARG A 240 -3.90 -26.50 -3.29
N GLU A 241 -4.20 -26.40 -2.00
CA GLU A 241 -5.56 -26.28 -1.48
C GLU A 241 -6.20 -24.96 -1.94
N LYS A 242 -5.44 -23.86 -1.92
CA LYS A 242 -5.89 -22.57 -2.45
C LYS A 242 -6.21 -22.65 -3.94
N CYS A 243 -5.31 -23.19 -4.77
CA CYS A 243 -5.55 -23.35 -6.20
C CYS A 243 -6.80 -24.20 -6.49
N ILE A 244 -7.01 -25.31 -5.79
CA ILE A 244 -8.21 -26.14 -5.93
C ILE A 244 -9.46 -25.34 -5.53
N GLN A 245 -9.42 -24.65 -4.40
CA GLN A 245 -10.55 -23.85 -3.92
C GLN A 245 -10.95 -22.76 -4.92
N ILE A 246 -9.98 -22.01 -5.45
CA ILE A 246 -10.24 -20.92 -6.40
C ILE A 246 -10.66 -21.49 -7.77
N ALA A 247 -10.05 -22.58 -8.23
CA ALA A 247 -10.45 -23.27 -9.47
C ALA A 247 -11.90 -23.78 -9.42
N SER A 248 -12.36 -24.29 -8.26
CA SER A 248 -13.77 -24.66 -8.06
C SER A 248 -14.69 -23.45 -8.21
N ARG A 249 -14.36 -22.31 -7.59
CA ARG A 249 -15.18 -21.10 -7.64
C ARG A 249 -15.33 -20.53 -9.04
N ILE A 250 -14.25 -20.48 -9.81
CA ILE A 250 -14.33 -20.02 -11.21
C ILE A 250 -15.08 -21.03 -12.08
N SER A 251 -15.01 -22.33 -11.76
CA SER A 251 -15.78 -23.35 -12.48
C SER A 251 -17.28 -23.23 -12.19
N GLU A 252 -17.66 -22.93 -10.94
CA GLU A 252 -19.04 -22.69 -10.51
C GLU A 252 -19.65 -21.45 -11.18
N SER A 253 -18.85 -20.43 -11.49
CA SER A 253 -19.27 -19.27 -12.30
C SER A 253 -19.26 -19.53 -13.81
N GLY A 254 -18.85 -20.72 -14.25
CA GLY A 254 -18.82 -21.15 -15.65
C GLY A 254 -17.54 -20.80 -16.41
N SER A 255 -16.54 -20.24 -15.74
CA SER A 255 -15.23 -19.90 -16.33
C SER A 255 -14.29 -21.11 -16.36
N GLU A 256 -13.52 -21.21 -17.45
CA GLU A 256 -12.49 -22.26 -17.62
C GLU A 256 -11.11 -21.80 -17.13
N ALA A 257 -10.90 -20.48 -17.05
CA ALA A 257 -9.71 -19.87 -16.50
C ALA A 257 -10.03 -18.47 -15.95
N THR A 258 -9.14 -17.95 -15.09
CA THR A 258 -9.16 -16.55 -14.65
C THR A 258 -7.76 -15.94 -14.84
N VAL A 259 -7.72 -14.70 -15.31
CA VAL A 259 -6.47 -13.92 -15.38
C VAL A 259 -6.34 -13.12 -14.08
N LEU A 260 -5.25 -13.34 -13.35
CA LEU A 260 -4.91 -12.65 -12.10
C LEU A 260 -3.86 -11.59 -12.39
N THR A 261 -4.18 -10.33 -12.05
CA THR A 261 -3.31 -9.16 -12.28
C THR A 261 -2.79 -8.55 -10.99
N MET A 262 -3.56 -8.68 -9.92
CA MET A 262 -3.23 -8.21 -8.59
C MET A 262 -2.13 -9.08 -7.97
N THR A 263 -0.97 -8.47 -7.74
CA THR A 263 0.23 -9.18 -7.26
C THR A 263 0.04 -9.77 -5.86
N ASP A 264 -0.76 -9.14 -5.00
CA ASP A 264 -1.12 -9.64 -3.67
C ASP A 264 -2.03 -10.87 -3.74
N SER A 265 -2.95 -10.95 -4.71
CA SER A 265 -3.73 -12.16 -4.98
C SER A 265 -2.84 -13.32 -5.43
N ILE A 266 -1.88 -13.07 -6.32
CA ILE A 266 -0.91 -14.08 -6.78
C ILE A 266 -0.02 -14.54 -5.63
N ALA A 267 0.49 -13.60 -4.83
CA ALA A 267 1.31 -13.87 -3.64
C ALA A 267 0.55 -14.72 -2.60
N TRP A 268 -0.74 -14.44 -2.37
CA TRP A 268 -1.57 -15.24 -1.47
C TRP A 268 -1.90 -16.62 -2.02
N LEU A 269 -2.29 -16.72 -3.29
CA LEU A 269 -2.68 -17.98 -3.95
C LEU A 269 -1.50 -18.97 -3.94
N LEU A 270 -0.31 -18.49 -4.27
CA LEU A 270 0.89 -19.31 -4.44
C LEU A 270 1.76 -19.38 -3.18
N ASN A 271 1.35 -18.76 -2.07
CA ASN A 271 2.19 -18.59 -0.87
C ASN A 271 3.60 -18.08 -1.23
N LEU A 272 3.66 -16.97 -1.97
CA LEU A 272 4.91 -16.31 -2.37
C LEU A 272 5.03 -14.94 -1.71
N ARG A 273 6.26 -14.49 -1.47
CA ARG A 273 6.59 -13.13 -1.05
C ARG A 273 7.81 -12.63 -1.80
N GLY A 274 7.86 -11.33 -2.07
CA GLY A 274 8.94 -10.67 -2.79
C GLY A 274 9.38 -9.36 -2.14
N GLY A 275 10.10 -8.55 -2.91
CA GLY A 275 10.54 -7.22 -2.49
C GLY A 275 10.71 -6.28 -3.68
N ASP A 276 9.86 -6.44 -4.71
CA ASP A 276 9.88 -5.56 -5.88
C ASP A 276 9.13 -4.25 -5.63
N VAL A 277 8.22 -4.25 -4.64
CA VAL A 277 7.34 -3.14 -4.30
C VAL A 277 7.71 -2.62 -2.91
N GLU A 278 7.78 -1.30 -2.76
CA GLU A 278 8.19 -0.68 -1.50
C GLU A 278 7.17 -1.01 -0.39
N PHE A 279 7.69 -1.32 0.81
CA PHE A 279 6.92 -1.65 2.02
C PHE A 279 5.96 -2.85 1.95
N THR A 280 5.83 -3.45 0.77
CA THR A 280 4.83 -4.47 0.49
C THR A 280 5.55 -5.71 -0.06
N PRO A 281 5.45 -6.88 0.59
CA PRO A 281 6.30 -8.04 0.30
C PRO A 281 5.85 -8.80 -0.97
N LEU A 282 5.84 -8.12 -2.11
CA LEU A 282 5.31 -8.58 -3.39
C LEU A 282 6.42 -8.74 -4.43
N ALA A 283 6.24 -9.73 -5.31
CA ALA A 283 7.05 -9.91 -6.51
C ALA A 283 6.16 -9.68 -7.72
N MET A 284 6.51 -8.73 -8.58
CA MET A 284 5.69 -8.38 -9.75
C MET A 284 5.56 -9.59 -10.69
N ALA A 285 4.32 -9.99 -10.93
CA ALA A 285 3.97 -11.14 -11.75
C ALA A 285 2.52 -11.04 -12.27
N PHE A 286 2.22 -11.77 -13.34
CA PHE A 286 0.85 -12.12 -13.74
C PHE A 286 0.64 -13.62 -13.57
N ALA A 287 -0.61 -14.05 -13.42
CA ALA A 287 -0.93 -15.48 -13.43
C ALA A 287 -2.22 -15.79 -14.19
N ILE A 288 -2.30 -16.99 -14.75
CA ILE A 288 -3.53 -17.57 -15.26
C ILE A 288 -3.79 -18.83 -14.44
N LEU A 289 -4.91 -18.86 -13.72
CA LEU A 289 -5.38 -20.06 -13.01
C LEU A 289 -6.43 -20.75 -13.86
N HIS A 290 -6.22 -22.03 -14.12
CA HIS A 290 -7.13 -22.87 -14.91
C HIS A 290 -8.08 -23.66 -14.02
N ARG A 291 -9.21 -24.09 -14.59
CA ARG A 291 -10.24 -24.89 -13.90
C ARG A 291 -9.75 -26.22 -13.34
N ASP A 292 -8.65 -26.75 -13.85
CA ASP A 292 -8.01 -27.98 -13.35
C ASP A 292 -7.03 -27.72 -12.20
N SER A 293 -7.00 -26.49 -11.69
CA SER A 293 -6.11 -25.97 -10.65
C SER A 293 -4.64 -25.79 -11.05
N SER A 294 -4.28 -25.99 -12.31
CA SER A 294 -2.95 -25.61 -12.81
C SER A 294 -2.82 -24.09 -12.94
N VAL A 295 -1.60 -23.58 -12.79
CA VAL A 295 -1.30 -22.15 -12.85
C VAL A 295 -0.16 -21.89 -13.82
N ASP A 296 -0.37 -20.98 -14.76
CA ASP A 296 0.72 -20.36 -15.52
C ASP A 296 1.14 -19.08 -14.79
N LEU A 297 2.36 -19.04 -14.25
CA LEU A 297 2.95 -17.90 -13.57
C LEU A 297 3.93 -17.17 -14.50
N PHE A 298 3.68 -15.88 -14.75
CA PHE A 298 4.51 -15.02 -15.58
C PHE A 298 5.35 -14.12 -14.69
N ILE A 299 6.61 -14.50 -14.49
CA ILE A 299 7.54 -13.84 -13.57
C ILE A 299 8.96 -13.91 -14.13
N ASP A 300 9.77 -12.89 -13.85
CA ASP A 300 11.18 -12.91 -14.20
C ASP A 300 11.92 -14.04 -13.46
N ALA A 301 12.41 -15.02 -14.20
CA ALA A 301 13.08 -16.19 -13.67
C ALA A 301 14.32 -15.84 -12.82
N ARG A 302 14.93 -14.67 -13.03
CA ARG A 302 16.07 -14.18 -12.24
C ARG A 302 15.68 -13.90 -10.78
N LYS A 303 14.40 -13.73 -10.47
CA LYS A 303 13.89 -13.54 -9.10
C LYS A 303 13.81 -14.84 -8.31
N LEU A 304 13.90 -15.99 -8.97
CA LEU A 304 13.60 -17.29 -8.37
C LEU A 304 14.86 -17.92 -7.78
N GLY A 305 14.85 -18.13 -6.47
CA GLY A 305 15.90 -18.90 -5.78
C GLY A 305 15.80 -20.41 -6.06
N PRO A 306 16.88 -21.16 -5.83
CA PRO A 306 16.95 -22.60 -6.12
C PRO A 306 15.89 -23.43 -5.37
N ASP A 307 15.49 -23.01 -4.17
CA ASP A 307 14.54 -23.75 -3.32
C ASP A 307 13.08 -23.58 -3.76
N LEU A 308 12.77 -22.62 -4.63
CA LEU A 308 11.38 -22.32 -4.99
C LEU A 308 10.74 -23.38 -5.90
N GLY A 309 11.56 -24.15 -6.62
CA GLY A 309 11.08 -25.22 -7.50
C GLY A 309 10.32 -26.31 -6.76
N SER A 310 10.74 -26.67 -5.54
CA SER A 310 10.05 -27.67 -4.73
C SER A 310 8.71 -27.16 -4.18
N HIS A 311 8.67 -25.88 -3.77
CA HIS A 311 7.45 -25.20 -3.34
C HIS A 311 6.42 -25.12 -4.47
N LEU A 312 6.82 -24.64 -5.65
CA LEU A 312 5.92 -24.45 -6.78
C LEU A 312 5.51 -25.76 -7.46
N GLY A 313 6.39 -26.76 -7.50
CA GLY A 313 6.14 -28.10 -8.04
C GLY A 313 5.51 -28.13 -9.45
N SER A 314 4.89 -29.24 -9.83
CA SER A 314 4.29 -29.41 -11.16
C SER A 314 2.95 -28.69 -11.38
N GLN A 315 2.38 -28.07 -10.33
CA GLN A 315 1.09 -27.35 -10.44
C GLN A 315 1.28 -25.96 -11.05
N VAL A 316 2.49 -25.40 -10.98
CA VAL A 316 2.78 -24.05 -11.45
C VAL A 316 3.82 -24.13 -12.57
N ALA A 317 3.40 -23.77 -13.79
CA ALA A 317 4.30 -23.59 -14.93
C ALA A 317 4.83 -22.15 -14.91
N ILE A 318 6.16 -22.01 -14.97
CA ILE A 318 6.83 -20.71 -14.89
C ILE A 318 7.18 -20.25 -16.29
N HIS A 319 6.78 -19.02 -16.62
CA HIS A 319 7.01 -18.39 -17.92
C HIS A 319 7.68 -17.03 -17.74
N ALA A 320 8.52 -16.65 -18.68
CA ALA A 320 9.05 -15.29 -18.73
C ALA A 320 7.92 -14.26 -18.97
N PRO A 321 7.99 -13.04 -18.39
CA PRO A 321 6.92 -12.04 -18.50
C PRO A 321 6.53 -11.71 -19.94
N GLU A 322 7.50 -11.71 -20.86
CA GLU A 322 7.29 -11.38 -22.28
C GLU A 322 6.37 -12.38 -22.99
N HIS A 323 6.22 -13.60 -22.45
CA HIS A 323 5.32 -14.62 -23.00
C HIS A 323 3.86 -14.45 -22.56
N PHE A 324 3.54 -13.49 -21.68
CA PHE A 324 2.17 -13.30 -21.18
C PHE A 324 1.18 -12.98 -22.30
N GLY A 325 1.53 -12.10 -23.24
CA GLY A 325 0.67 -11.80 -24.39
C GLY A 325 0.42 -13.01 -25.29
N ALA A 326 1.43 -13.86 -25.50
CA ALA A 326 1.26 -15.10 -26.25
C ALA A 326 0.33 -16.09 -25.52
N ALA A 327 0.40 -16.15 -24.19
CA ALA A 327 -0.50 -16.97 -23.38
C ALA A 327 -1.95 -16.48 -23.43
N LEU A 328 -2.19 -15.16 -23.35
CA LEU A 328 -3.53 -14.58 -23.54
C LEU A 328 -4.09 -14.91 -24.94
N ASN A 329 -3.24 -14.88 -25.97
CA ASN A 329 -3.64 -15.26 -27.33
C ASN A 329 -3.99 -16.74 -27.47
N ARG A 330 -3.32 -17.65 -26.75
CA ARG A 330 -3.76 -19.05 -26.68
C ARG A 330 -5.08 -19.16 -25.92
N LEU A 331 -5.16 -18.54 -24.76
CA LEU A 331 -6.32 -18.58 -23.87
C LEU A 331 -7.60 -18.15 -24.60
N LYS A 332 -7.57 -17.02 -25.32
CA LYS A 332 -8.73 -16.48 -26.06
C LYS A 332 -9.22 -17.37 -27.21
N ASN A 333 -8.37 -18.28 -27.69
CA ASN A 333 -8.66 -19.14 -28.84
C ASN A 333 -9.00 -20.59 -28.46
N GLU A 334 -8.46 -21.06 -27.33
CA GLU A 334 -8.55 -22.46 -26.88
C GLU A 334 -9.59 -22.67 -25.77
N THR A 335 -10.01 -21.61 -25.08
CA THR A 335 -11.02 -21.68 -24.01
C THR A 335 -12.35 -21.06 -24.42
N LYS A 336 -13.42 -21.48 -23.77
CA LYS A 336 -14.77 -20.95 -24.03
C LYS A 336 -15.07 -19.69 -23.22
N GLN A 337 -14.69 -19.67 -21.95
CA GLN A 337 -15.06 -18.62 -21.01
C GLN A 337 -13.90 -18.27 -20.08
N ILE A 338 -13.55 -16.98 -20.03
CA ILE A 338 -12.41 -16.47 -19.25
C ILE A 338 -12.95 -15.43 -18.26
N GLN A 339 -12.64 -15.61 -16.98
CA GLN A 339 -12.92 -14.60 -15.96
C GLN A 339 -11.82 -13.52 -15.96
N ILE A 340 -12.25 -12.27 -15.83
CA ILE A 340 -11.40 -11.11 -15.59
C ILE A 340 -12.08 -10.17 -14.59
N ASP A 341 -11.29 -9.52 -13.74
CA ASP A 341 -11.81 -8.46 -12.86
C ASP A 341 -11.69 -7.11 -13.57
N PRO A 342 -12.79 -6.46 -13.98
CA PRO A 342 -12.72 -5.21 -14.72
C PRO A 342 -12.24 -4.03 -13.86
N ALA A 343 -12.21 -4.16 -12.53
CA ALA A 343 -11.72 -3.12 -11.63
C ALA A 343 -10.19 -3.12 -11.51
N THR A 344 -9.52 -4.26 -11.73
CA THR A 344 -8.08 -4.44 -11.50
C THR A 344 -7.31 -4.95 -12.72
N ALA A 345 -7.98 -5.62 -13.67
CA ALA A 345 -7.35 -6.01 -14.92
C ALA A 345 -7.17 -4.78 -15.81
N ASN A 346 -5.94 -4.55 -16.25
CA ASN A 346 -5.65 -3.47 -17.18
C ASN A 346 -6.36 -3.69 -18.54
N ASP A 347 -6.72 -2.59 -19.21
CA ASP A 347 -7.48 -2.63 -20.45
C ASP A 347 -6.69 -3.32 -21.58
N TRP A 348 -5.35 -3.34 -21.53
CA TRP A 348 -4.52 -4.08 -22.49
C TRP A 348 -4.85 -5.58 -22.48
N ILE A 349 -4.95 -6.22 -21.30
CA ILE A 349 -5.35 -7.63 -21.18
C ILE A 349 -6.72 -7.85 -21.82
N CYS A 350 -7.69 -6.97 -21.51
CA CYS A 350 -9.04 -7.07 -22.04
C CYS A 350 -9.07 -6.95 -23.57
N ARG A 351 -8.29 -6.02 -24.13
CA ARG A 351 -8.15 -5.84 -25.58
C ARG A 351 -7.52 -7.06 -26.25
N GLN A 352 -6.46 -7.62 -25.66
CA GLN A 352 -5.84 -8.86 -26.16
C GLN A 352 -6.85 -10.00 -26.23
N LEU A 353 -7.68 -10.17 -25.20
CA LEU A 353 -8.66 -11.26 -25.13
C LEU A 353 -9.91 -11.02 -26.01
N ALA A 354 -10.34 -9.77 -26.20
CA ALA A 354 -11.57 -9.42 -26.92
C ALA A 354 -11.57 -9.81 -28.41
N GLU A 355 -10.41 -10.00 -29.02
CA GLU A 355 -10.26 -10.41 -30.42
C GLU A 355 -10.37 -11.93 -30.63
N GLY A 356 -10.66 -12.70 -29.57
CA GLY A 356 -10.72 -14.16 -29.58
C GLY A 356 -12.12 -14.75 -29.74
N LYS A 357 -12.19 -16.09 -29.59
CA LYS A 357 -13.44 -16.87 -29.55
C LYS A 357 -14.01 -16.97 -28.13
N ALA A 358 -13.17 -16.79 -27.11
CA ALA A 358 -13.57 -16.88 -25.72
C ALA A 358 -14.50 -15.73 -25.32
N LYS A 359 -15.54 -16.05 -24.54
CA LYS A 359 -16.38 -15.05 -23.90
C LYS A 359 -15.73 -14.57 -22.60
N LEU A 360 -15.63 -13.27 -22.42
CA LEU A 360 -15.19 -12.68 -21.16
C LEU A 360 -16.34 -12.68 -20.14
N ILE A 361 -16.03 -13.13 -18.93
CA ILE A 361 -16.88 -13.01 -17.74
C ILE A 361 -16.22 -11.96 -16.86
N GLU A 362 -16.84 -10.77 -16.79
CA GLU A 362 -16.41 -9.72 -15.88
C GLU A 362 -16.92 -10.02 -14.47
N ALA A 363 -16.00 -10.36 -13.56
CA ALA A 363 -16.30 -10.67 -12.17
C ALA A 363 -15.08 -10.38 -11.29
N THR A 364 -15.31 -10.00 -10.03
CA THR A 364 -14.24 -9.68 -9.07
C THR A 364 -13.20 -10.79 -8.99
N ASP A 365 -11.94 -10.40 -8.73
CA ASP A 365 -10.84 -11.30 -8.47
C ASP A 365 -11.28 -12.41 -7.48
N PRO A 366 -11.22 -13.69 -7.88
CA PRO A 366 -11.75 -14.78 -7.08
C PRO A 366 -10.92 -15.04 -5.81
N CYS A 367 -9.68 -14.53 -5.73
CA CYS A 367 -8.83 -14.56 -4.55
C CYS A 367 -9.14 -13.45 -3.53
N ALA A 368 -9.75 -12.34 -3.95
CA ALA A 368 -9.92 -11.15 -3.11
C ALA A 368 -10.71 -11.43 -1.82
N LEU A 369 -11.87 -12.07 -1.92
CA LEU A 369 -12.70 -12.35 -0.74
C LEU A 369 -12.12 -13.43 0.19
N PRO A 370 -11.61 -14.60 -0.29
CA PRO A 370 -10.88 -15.55 0.56
C PRO A 370 -9.72 -14.93 1.31
N LYS A 371 -8.87 -14.15 0.62
CA LYS A 371 -7.71 -13.49 1.20
C LYS A 371 -8.09 -12.46 2.27
N ALA A 372 -9.19 -11.73 2.05
CA ALA A 372 -9.68 -10.75 3.01
C ALA A 372 -10.16 -11.37 4.34
N ILE A 373 -10.59 -12.64 4.34
CA ILE A 373 -11.11 -13.37 5.50
C ILE A 373 -10.00 -14.27 6.06
N LYS A 374 -9.34 -13.82 7.13
CA LYS A 374 -8.15 -14.48 7.64
C LYS A 374 -8.53 -15.77 8.35
N ASN A 375 -7.77 -16.83 8.09
CA ASN A 375 -7.90 -18.09 8.82
C ASN A 375 -7.28 -17.97 10.23
N SER A 376 -7.41 -19.02 11.06
CA SER A 376 -6.92 -18.99 12.44
C SER A 376 -5.40 -18.76 12.55
N ALA A 377 -4.59 -19.36 11.67
CA ALA A 377 -3.14 -19.16 11.68
C ALA A 377 -2.76 -17.72 11.34
N GLU A 378 -3.41 -17.12 10.33
CA GLU A 378 -3.21 -15.73 9.95
C GLU A 378 -3.65 -14.76 11.07
N LEU A 379 -4.78 -15.04 11.74
CA LEU A 379 -5.27 -14.22 12.85
C LEU A 379 -4.36 -14.34 14.08
N ASP A 380 -3.91 -15.53 14.43
CA ASP A 380 -3.01 -15.74 15.57
C ASP A 380 -1.62 -15.15 15.29
N GLY A 381 -1.13 -15.29 14.06
CA GLY A 381 0.06 -14.59 13.58
C GLY A 381 -0.08 -13.08 13.67
N THR A 382 -1.22 -12.52 13.25
CA THR A 382 -1.50 -11.08 13.32
C THR A 382 -1.57 -10.59 14.77
N ARG A 383 -2.20 -11.34 15.68
CA ARG A 383 -2.21 -11.02 17.11
C ARG A 383 -0.80 -11.04 17.69
N ALA A 384 0.02 -12.02 17.30
CA ALA A 384 1.43 -12.04 17.65
C ALA A 384 2.12 -10.79 17.09
N ALA A 385 1.96 -10.46 15.79
CA ALA A 385 2.45 -9.24 15.08
C ALA A 385 2.23 -7.98 15.93
N HIS A 386 0.99 -7.73 16.30
CA HIS A 386 0.60 -6.57 17.10
C HIS A 386 1.12 -6.60 18.54
N LEU A 387 1.40 -7.78 19.11
CA LEU A 387 2.02 -7.86 20.43
C LEU A 387 3.47 -7.35 20.42
N ARG A 388 4.33 -7.80 19.48
CA ARG A 388 5.70 -7.25 19.41
C ARG A 388 5.68 -5.78 18.98
N ASP A 389 4.80 -5.41 18.07
CA ASP A 389 4.68 -4.01 17.62
C ASP A 389 4.23 -3.09 18.75
N GLY A 390 3.28 -3.54 19.58
CA GLY A 390 2.84 -2.82 20.77
C GLY A 390 3.95 -2.62 21.81
N VAL A 391 4.86 -3.60 21.97
CA VAL A 391 6.07 -3.44 22.79
C VAL A 391 7.00 -2.38 22.21
N ALA A 392 7.26 -2.43 20.90
CA ALA A 392 8.13 -1.47 20.22
C ALA A 392 7.56 -0.04 20.31
N LEU A 393 6.27 0.14 20.02
CA LEU A 393 5.59 1.42 20.10
C LEU A 393 5.54 1.94 21.55
N THR A 394 5.32 1.08 22.54
CA THR A 394 5.33 1.50 23.95
C THR A 394 6.71 1.95 24.42
N ARG A 395 7.79 1.27 24.00
CA ARG A 395 9.18 1.72 24.25
C ARG A 395 9.46 3.06 23.59
N PHE A 396 8.99 3.24 22.36
CA PHE A 396 9.09 4.50 21.65
C PHE A 396 8.36 5.63 22.37
N LEU A 397 7.10 5.42 22.77
CA LEU A 397 6.31 6.44 23.47
C LEU A 397 6.91 6.80 24.83
N HIS A 398 7.50 5.83 25.54
CA HIS A 398 8.29 6.10 26.74
C HIS A 398 9.53 6.94 26.44
N TRP A 399 10.29 6.56 25.41
CA TRP A 399 11.51 7.27 25.01
C TRP A 399 11.21 8.72 24.58
N ILE A 400 10.24 8.92 23.70
CA ILE A 400 9.94 10.24 23.13
C ILE A 400 9.35 11.19 24.17
N ASN A 401 8.61 10.68 25.17
CA ASN A 401 8.12 11.45 26.30
C ASN A 401 9.27 12.17 27.03
N ASN A 402 10.42 11.52 27.17
CA ASN A 402 11.57 12.08 27.86
C ASN A 402 12.48 12.86 26.89
N ALA A 403 12.67 12.34 25.67
CA ALA A 403 13.60 12.91 24.71
C ALA A 403 13.12 14.23 24.10
N SER A 404 11.80 14.43 23.98
CA SER A 404 11.21 15.64 23.38
C SER A 404 11.16 16.85 24.33
N GLU A 405 11.43 16.70 25.64
CA GLU A 405 11.28 17.77 26.65
C GLU A 405 12.10 19.04 26.32
N ASN A 406 13.25 18.89 25.66
CA ASN A 406 14.17 19.99 25.36
C ASN A 406 14.17 20.44 23.89
N GLY A 407 13.26 19.92 23.05
CA GLY A 407 13.18 20.26 21.63
C GLY A 407 14.39 19.84 20.78
N GLN A 408 15.12 18.81 21.22
CA GLN A 408 16.34 18.32 20.56
C GLN A 408 16.08 17.20 19.55
N ILE A 409 14.90 16.57 19.60
CA ILE A 409 14.52 15.46 18.72
C ILE A 409 13.78 16.01 17.52
N THR A 410 14.16 15.56 16.33
CA THR A 410 13.47 15.89 15.09
C THR A 410 12.48 14.80 14.67
N GLU A 411 11.68 15.10 13.65
CA GLU A 411 10.76 14.15 13.02
C GLU A 411 11.48 12.89 12.50
N ILE A 412 12.63 13.06 11.82
CA ILE A 412 13.46 11.93 11.36
C ILE A 412 13.99 11.11 12.54
N ASP A 413 14.56 11.77 13.57
CA ASP A 413 15.08 11.06 14.75
C ASP A 413 14.00 10.19 15.41
N ALA A 414 12.78 10.70 15.50
CA ALA A 414 11.65 9.97 16.06
C ALA A 414 11.23 8.77 15.18
N ALA A 415 11.16 8.94 13.86
CA ALA A 415 10.84 7.87 12.93
C ALA A 415 11.89 6.74 12.98
N ASP A 416 13.17 7.10 12.90
CA ASP A 416 14.31 6.16 12.95
C ASP A 416 14.36 5.39 14.28
N GLN A 417 14.07 6.08 15.39
CA GLN A 417 14.06 5.44 16.70
C GLN A 417 12.90 4.44 16.84
N LEU A 418 11.71 4.74 16.31
CA LEU A 418 10.59 3.78 16.31
C LEU A 418 10.91 2.55 15.47
N GLU A 419 11.49 2.72 14.29
CA GLU A 419 11.94 1.61 13.45
C GLU A 419 13.02 0.77 14.17
N THR A 420 13.96 1.42 14.86
CA THR A 420 14.99 0.76 15.67
C THR A 420 14.39 -0.17 16.73
N PHE A 421 13.31 0.25 17.40
CA PHE A 421 12.59 -0.61 18.34
C PHE A 421 11.88 -1.78 17.64
N ARG A 422 11.27 -1.55 16.47
CA ARG A 422 10.59 -2.60 15.69
C ARG A 422 11.53 -3.67 15.16
N ARG A 423 12.74 -3.29 14.73
CA ARG A 423 13.81 -4.19 14.24
C ARG A 423 14.23 -5.25 15.26
N GLN A 424 14.01 -4.99 16.56
CA GLN A 424 14.29 -5.95 17.64
C GLN A 424 13.24 -7.07 17.71
N GLY A 425 12.06 -6.87 17.11
CA GLY A 425 10.97 -7.83 17.10
C GLY A 425 11.28 -9.05 16.22
N LYS A 426 11.07 -10.25 16.77
CA LYS A 426 11.14 -11.50 16.00
C LYS A 426 10.22 -11.42 14.77
N ASN A 427 10.67 -11.99 13.65
CA ASN A 427 9.96 -12.04 12.37
C ASN A 427 9.82 -10.69 11.64
N PHE A 428 10.38 -9.58 12.13
CA PHE A 428 10.35 -8.28 11.43
C PHE A 428 10.95 -8.39 10.01
N GLN A 429 10.30 -7.81 9.01
CA GLN A 429 10.69 -7.84 7.60
C GLN A 429 10.86 -6.45 6.98
N GLY A 430 10.57 -5.37 7.72
CA GLY A 430 10.61 -3.99 7.24
C GLY A 430 9.35 -3.22 7.67
N LEU A 431 9.27 -1.95 7.31
CA LEU A 431 8.06 -1.15 7.50
C LEU A 431 6.96 -1.57 6.52
N SER A 432 5.69 -1.36 6.89
CA SER A 432 4.52 -1.63 6.01
C SER A 432 4.10 -0.43 5.17
N PHE A 433 4.63 0.76 5.47
CA PHE A 433 4.56 2.01 4.71
C PHE A 433 5.60 3.00 5.29
N PRO A 434 5.93 4.13 4.65
CA PRO A 434 6.88 5.08 5.22
C PRO A 434 6.27 5.73 6.45
N THR A 435 7.03 5.78 7.55
CA THR A 435 6.54 6.38 8.81
C THR A 435 6.18 7.84 8.59
N ILE A 436 4.93 8.20 8.88
CA ILE A 436 4.47 9.58 8.96
C ILE A 436 4.86 10.08 10.35
N SER A 437 5.75 11.06 10.40
CA SER A 437 6.30 11.65 11.62
C SER A 437 6.12 13.16 11.54
N GLY A 438 5.00 13.68 12.04
CA GLY A 438 4.59 15.08 11.86
C GLY A 438 4.49 15.85 13.17
N ALA A 439 5.33 16.87 13.34
CA ALA A 439 5.31 17.79 14.47
C ALA A 439 4.58 19.10 14.11
N GLY A 440 3.70 19.56 15.01
CA GLY A 440 2.95 20.79 14.80
C GLY A 440 2.17 20.76 13.47
N ASN A 441 2.37 21.79 12.64
CA ASN A 441 1.66 21.95 11.37
C ASN A 441 1.87 20.78 10.39
N HIS A 442 3.01 20.08 10.44
CA HIS A 442 3.24 18.90 9.59
C HIS A 442 2.28 17.75 9.91
N GLY A 443 1.81 17.65 11.15
CA GLY A 443 0.78 16.68 11.52
C GLY A 443 -0.56 16.92 10.79
N ALA A 444 -0.82 18.13 10.28
CA ALA A 444 -2.03 18.45 9.53
C ALA A 444 -2.00 17.96 8.07
N ILE A 445 -0.83 17.59 7.54
CA ILE A 445 -0.69 17.01 6.20
C ILE A 445 -0.91 15.50 6.35
N VAL A 446 -2.05 15.00 5.87
CA VAL A 446 -2.58 13.66 6.21
C VAL A 446 -1.56 12.55 5.99
N HIS A 447 -0.90 12.55 4.83
CA HIS A 447 0.15 11.61 4.44
C HIS A 447 1.53 12.29 4.35
N TYR A 448 1.84 13.17 5.30
CA TYR A 448 3.14 13.85 5.40
C TYR A 448 4.31 12.87 5.31
N ARG A 449 5.32 13.24 4.52
CA ARG A 449 6.59 12.53 4.45
C ARG A 449 7.70 13.50 4.77
N VAL A 450 8.36 13.27 5.90
CA VAL A 450 9.54 14.04 6.28
C VAL A 450 10.71 13.70 5.35
N ASP A 451 11.46 14.73 4.97
CA ASP A 451 12.74 14.61 4.27
C ASP A 451 13.78 15.53 4.93
N ALA A 452 15.01 15.53 4.41
CA ALA A 452 16.09 16.33 4.97
C ALA A 452 15.83 17.86 4.95
N ALA A 453 15.00 18.36 4.04
CA ALA A 453 14.65 19.77 3.93
C ALA A 453 13.48 20.17 4.83
N SER A 454 12.51 19.26 5.04
CA SER A 454 11.33 19.49 5.90
C SER A 454 11.54 19.07 7.37
N ASN A 455 12.57 18.28 7.68
CA ASN A 455 12.84 17.78 9.03
C ASN A 455 12.94 18.90 10.08
N ARG A 456 11.97 18.93 11.00
CA ARG A 456 11.89 19.94 12.07
C ARG A 456 11.97 19.32 13.47
N PRO A 457 12.41 20.09 14.49
CA PRO A 457 12.35 19.66 15.89
C PRO A 457 10.90 19.60 16.40
N LEU A 458 10.65 18.71 17.37
CA LEU A 458 9.42 18.65 18.14
C LEU A 458 9.45 19.71 19.25
N LEU A 459 8.57 20.71 19.20
CA LEU A 459 8.61 21.83 20.16
C LEU A 459 7.57 21.68 21.29
N PRO A 460 7.88 22.14 22.52
CA PRO A 460 6.90 22.18 23.60
C PRO A 460 5.66 23.02 23.25
N GLY A 461 4.48 22.50 23.58
CA GLY A 461 3.17 23.09 23.26
C GLY A 461 2.54 22.58 21.97
N GLU A 462 3.26 21.75 21.20
CA GLU A 462 2.77 21.17 19.95
C GLU A 462 2.18 19.77 20.14
N LEU A 463 1.47 19.28 19.12
CA LEU A 463 1.16 17.87 18.97
C LEU A 463 2.21 17.21 18.08
N TYR A 464 2.52 15.96 18.37
CA TYR A 464 3.28 15.09 17.51
C TYR A 464 2.42 13.89 17.11
N LEU A 465 2.24 13.72 15.80
CA LEU A 465 1.53 12.60 15.20
C LEU A 465 2.56 11.64 14.62
N VAL A 466 2.50 10.38 15.05
CA VAL A 466 3.26 9.29 14.45
C VAL A 466 2.30 8.23 13.95
N ASP A 467 2.33 7.99 12.64
CA ASP A 467 1.64 6.89 11.99
C ASP A 467 2.63 6.00 11.28
N SER A 468 2.57 4.71 11.61
CA SER A 468 3.63 3.79 11.26
C SER A 468 3.22 2.35 11.45
N GLY A 469 3.77 1.46 10.63
CA GLY A 469 3.52 0.03 10.73
C GLY A 469 4.71 -0.81 10.26
N ALA A 470 4.60 -2.11 10.44
CA ALA A 470 5.62 -3.06 10.07
C ALA A 470 5.07 -4.32 9.39
N GLN A 471 5.91 -4.89 8.54
CA GLN A 471 5.75 -6.24 8.02
C GLN A 471 6.45 -7.22 8.95
N TYR A 472 5.74 -8.27 9.35
CA TYR A 472 6.29 -9.44 10.00
C TYR A 472 5.97 -10.67 9.17
N LEU A 473 6.78 -11.73 9.26
CA LEU A 473 6.48 -13.00 8.57
C LEU A 473 5.10 -13.59 8.94
N ASP A 474 4.51 -13.16 10.05
CA ASP A 474 3.24 -13.64 10.58
C ASP A 474 2.12 -12.59 10.56
N GLY A 475 2.33 -11.39 10.00
CA GLY A 475 1.27 -10.37 9.90
C GLY A 475 1.77 -8.99 9.50
N THR A 476 0.82 -8.08 9.24
CA THR A 476 1.09 -6.67 8.91
C THR A 476 0.47 -5.79 10.00
N THR A 477 1.17 -4.75 10.44
CA THR A 477 0.66 -3.78 11.43
C THR A 477 0.46 -2.41 10.83
N ASP A 478 -0.45 -1.67 11.44
CA ASP A 478 -0.75 -0.27 11.16
C ASP A 478 -1.23 0.40 12.46
N VAL A 479 -0.66 1.55 12.80
CA VAL A 479 -0.96 2.23 14.06
C VAL A 479 -0.49 3.69 14.05
N THR A 480 -1.47 4.56 14.18
CA THR A 480 -1.28 5.97 14.54
C THR A 480 -1.47 6.26 16.03
N ARG A 481 -0.56 7.07 16.59
CA ARG A 481 -0.75 7.78 17.87
C ARG A 481 -0.44 9.27 17.70
N THR A 482 -1.28 10.10 18.30
CA THR A 482 -1.00 11.52 18.50
C THR A 482 -0.71 11.75 19.98
N ILE A 483 0.38 12.43 20.29
CA ILE A 483 0.81 12.75 21.66
C ILE A 483 1.02 14.26 21.84
N ALA A 484 0.90 14.72 23.08
CA ALA A 484 1.28 16.08 23.45
C ALA A 484 2.80 16.17 23.68
N VAL A 485 3.46 17.16 23.08
CA VAL A 485 4.81 17.55 23.46
C VAL A 485 4.67 18.69 24.45
N GLY A 486 4.89 18.44 25.75
CA GLY A 486 4.64 19.42 26.80
C GLY A 486 3.13 19.60 27.10
N THR A 487 2.67 20.85 27.26
CA THR A 487 1.28 21.14 27.64
C THR A 487 0.41 21.46 26.42
N PRO A 488 -0.62 20.65 26.10
CA PRO A 488 -1.50 20.91 24.96
C PRO A 488 -2.50 22.03 25.26
N SER A 489 -2.97 22.71 24.20
CA SER A 489 -4.04 23.71 24.31
C SER A 489 -5.41 23.08 24.58
N GLU A 490 -6.36 23.86 25.10
CA GLU A 490 -7.76 23.41 25.27
C GLU A 490 -8.41 23.00 23.94
N GLU A 491 -8.09 23.69 22.84
CA GLU A 491 -8.60 23.31 21.51
C GLU A 491 -8.07 21.93 21.10
N MET A 492 -6.76 21.68 21.22
CA MET A 492 -6.15 20.38 20.89
C MET A 492 -6.80 19.24 21.69
N ARG A 493 -7.09 19.46 22.98
CA ARG A 493 -7.76 18.48 23.85
C ARG A 493 -9.21 18.24 23.43
N ASP A 494 -9.97 19.29 23.09
CA ASP A 494 -11.34 19.14 22.57
C ASP A 494 -11.34 18.31 21.27
N ARG A 495 -10.50 18.69 20.31
CA ARG A 495 -10.42 18.00 18.99
C ARG A 495 -9.99 16.56 19.15
N PHE A 496 -8.97 16.29 19.96
CA PHE A 496 -8.50 14.94 20.22
C PHE A 496 -9.58 14.08 20.87
N THR A 497 -10.31 14.64 21.84
CA THR A 497 -11.37 13.91 22.51
C THR A 497 -12.52 13.58 21.57
N ARG A 498 -12.85 14.44 20.60
CA ARG A 498 -13.86 14.13 19.57
C ARG A 498 -13.42 13.02 18.63
N VAL A 499 -12.17 13.04 18.19
CA VAL A 499 -11.57 11.94 17.41
C VAL A 499 -11.62 10.63 18.21
N LEU A 500 -11.25 10.67 19.50
CA LEU A 500 -11.31 9.52 20.39
C LEU A 500 -12.74 8.98 20.54
N LYS A 501 -13.76 9.84 20.65
CA LYS A 501 -15.17 9.41 20.68
C LYS A 501 -15.54 8.66 19.41
N GLY A 502 -15.12 9.15 18.25
CA GLY A 502 -15.30 8.45 16.97
C GLY A 502 -14.64 7.08 16.96
N HIS A 503 -13.39 7.01 17.43
CA HIS A 503 -12.63 5.76 17.52
C HIS A 503 -13.34 4.73 18.43
N ILE A 504 -13.83 5.18 19.59
CA ILE A 504 -14.58 4.34 20.54
C ILE A 504 -15.90 3.86 19.92
N ALA A 505 -16.60 4.72 19.19
CA ALA A 505 -17.88 4.37 18.56
C ALA A 505 -17.72 3.23 17.57
N ILE A 506 -16.66 3.23 16.76
CA ILE A 506 -16.33 2.09 15.89
C ILE A 506 -15.90 0.88 16.71
N ALA A 507 -14.96 1.04 17.64
CA ALA A 507 -14.41 -0.07 18.43
C ALA A 507 -15.46 -0.81 19.28
N THR A 508 -16.59 -0.17 19.58
CA THR A 508 -17.69 -0.74 20.38
C THR A 508 -18.95 -1.05 19.58
N ALA A 509 -18.93 -0.83 18.26
CA ALA A 509 -20.09 -1.07 17.41
C ALA A 509 -20.51 -2.54 17.42
N LEU A 510 -21.82 -2.76 17.55
CA LEU A 510 -22.49 -4.01 17.25
C LEU A 510 -23.39 -3.78 16.04
N PHE A 511 -23.30 -4.65 15.03
CA PHE A 511 -23.99 -4.44 13.77
C PHE A 511 -24.51 -5.75 13.18
N PRO A 512 -25.65 -5.74 12.47
CA PRO A 512 -26.20 -6.96 11.86
C PRO A 512 -25.25 -7.58 10.82
N VAL A 513 -25.28 -8.90 10.69
CA VAL A 513 -24.63 -9.61 9.57
C VAL A 513 -25.11 -9.04 8.23
N GLY A 514 -24.19 -8.80 7.30
CA GLY A 514 -24.45 -8.20 6.00
C GLY A 514 -24.21 -6.69 5.92
N THR A 515 -23.90 -6.03 7.05
CA THR A 515 -23.53 -4.61 7.08
C THR A 515 -22.24 -4.36 6.28
N VAL A 516 -22.25 -3.33 5.44
CA VAL A 516 -21.05 -2.84 4.74
C VAL A 516 -20.41 -1.69 5.54
N GLY A 517 -19.09 -1.54 5.47
CA GLY A 517 -18.38 -0.58 6.32
C GLY A 517 -18.78 0.88 6.11
N GLY A 518 -19.28 1.27 4.94
CA GLY A 518 -19.80 2.64 4.72
C GLY A 518 -21.00 3.00 5.61
N GLN A 519 -21.74 2.01 6.12
CA GLN A 519 -22.82 2.23 7.09
C GLN A 519 -22.30 2.51 8.51
N LEU A 520 -21.03 2.23 8.79
CA LEU A 520 -20.38 2.45 10.09
C LEU A 520 -19.55 3.73 10.12
N ASP A 521 -19.08 4.23 8.97
CA ASP A 521 -18.20 5.41 8.86
C ASP A 521 -18.73 6.65 9.59
N THR A 522 -20.05 6.90 9.53
CA THR A 522 -20.68 8.02 10.25
C THR A 522 -20.51 7.96 11.77
N LEU A 523 -20.37 6.76 12.36
CA LEU A 523 -20.17 6.61 13.81
C LEU A 523 -18.85 7.28 14.26
N ALA A 524 -17.82 7.21 13.42
CA ALA A 524 -16.53 7.83 13.68
C ALA A 524 -16.55 9.36 13.54
N ARG A 525 -17.44 9.90 12.71
CA ARG A 525 -17.53 11.32 12.39
C ARG A 525 -18.47 12.11 13.27
N GLN A 526 -19.48 11.46 13.85
CA GLN A 526 -20.60 12.13 14.52
C GLN A 526 -20.15 13.17 15.58
N ALA A 527 -19.12 12.85 16.38
CA ALA A 527 -18.64 13.76 17.41
C ALA A 527 -17.94 15.03 16.85
N LEU A 528 -17.30 14.92 15.69
CA LEU A 528 -16.69 16.03 14.95
C LEU A 528 -17.77 16.84 14.24
N TRP A 529 -18.73 16.20 13.57
CA TRP A 529 -19.85 16.85 12.88
C TRP A 529 -20.70 17.71 13.84
N ASN A 530 -20.92 17.24 15.07
CA ASN A 530 -21.61 18.04 16.10
C ASN A 530 -20.91 19.35 16.45
N ALA A 531 -19.63 19.52 16.07
CA ALA A 531 -18.87 20.76 16.20
C ALA A 531 -18.57 21.44 14.84
N GLY A 532 -19.16 20.96 13.73
CA GLY A 532 -18.92 21.49 12.39
C GLY A 532 -17.54 21.14 11.81
N LEU A 533 -16.96 20.01 12.22
CA LEU A 533 -15.63 19.55 11.80
C LEU A 533 -15.73 18.21 11.07
N ASP A 534 -14.77 17.87 10.22
CA ASP A 534 -14.65 16.56 9.56
C ASP A 534 -13.17 16.21 9.28
N TYR A 535 -12.93 15.07 8.62
CA TYR A 535 -11.63 14.66 8.07
C TYR A 535 -11.77 14.07 6.66
N GLU A 536 -10.80 14.33 5.78
CA GLU A 536 -10.87 14.04 4.35
C GLU A 536 -10.26 12.69 3.93
N HIS A 537 -10.44 11.66 4.75
CA HIS A 537 -10.11 10.27 4.42
C HIS A 537 -11.15 9.29 4.98
N GLY A 538 -11.06 8.01 4.59
CA GLY A 538 -11.90 6.94 5.14
C GLY A 538 -11.62 6.69 6.63
N THR A 539 -12.59 6.16 7.36
CA THR A 539 -12.42 5.76 8.78
C THR A 539 -11.55 4.51 8.94
N GLY A 540 -11.42 3.69 7.90
CA GLY A 540 -10.48 2.59 7.86
C GLY A 540 -10.51 1.76 6.59
N HIS A 541 -9.53 0.90 6.44
CA HIS A 541 -9.32 -0.01 5.32
C HIS A 541 -9.04 -1.43 5.82
N GLY A 542 -9.19 -2.43 4.95
CA GLY A 542 -8.72 -3.77 5.28
C GLY A 542 -7.19 -3.85 5.31
N VAL A 543 -6.66 -4.85 6.03
CA VAL A 543 -5.21 -5.08 6.17
C VAL A 543 -4.90 -6.56 5.88
N GLY A 544 -3.87 -6.80 5.07
CA GLY A 544 -3.42 -8.14 4.70
C GLY A 544 -2.57 -8.85 5.77
N SER A 545 -2.35 -10.16 5.58
CA SER A 545 -1.45 -10.96 6.44
C SER A 545 -0.08 -11.07 5.78
N PHE A 546 0.89 -10.28 6.25
CA PHE A 546 2.20 -10.10 5.61
C PHE A 546 2.04 -9.76 4.13
N LEU A 547 1.18 -8.79 3.82
CA LEU A 547 0.78 -8.36 2.46
C LEU A 547 0.56 -6.83 2.50
N ASN A 548 -0.29 -6.29 1.63
CA ASN A 548 -0.64 -4.87 1.62
C ASN A 548 -1.19 -4.43 2.97
N VAL A 549 -0.71 -3.28 3.44
CA VAL A 549 -1.33 -2.59 4.58
C VAL A 549 -2.72 -2.09 4.22
N HIS A 550 -2.92 -1.63 2.98
CA HIS A 550 -4.23 -1.33 2.40
C HIS A 550 -4.72 -2.50 1.53
N GLU A 551 -5.62 -3.31 2.07
CA GLU A 551 -6.18 -4.50 1.41
C GLU A 551 -7.71 -4.43 1.33
N GLY A 552 -8.26 -4.47 0.11
CA GLY A 552 -9.69 -4.61 -0.12
C GLY A 552 -10.20 -6.06 0.01
N PRO A 553 -11.50 -6.31 -0.22
CA PRO A 553 -12.51 -5.37 -0.73
C PRO A 553 -13.30 -4.63 0.36
N HIS A 554 -13.14 -4.99 1.64
CA HIS A 554 -13.82 -4.32 2.74
C HIS A 554 -13.05 -3.07 3.20
N ARG A 555 -13.79 -2.05 3.63
CA ARG A 555 -13.28 -0.79 4.18
C ARG A 555 -14.39 -0.08 4.95
N ILE A 556 -14.05 0.86 5.81
CA ILE A 556 -14.99 1.78 6.48
C ILE A 556 -14.71 3.18 5.93
N SER A 557 -15.57 3.67 5.04
CA SER A 557 -15.35 4.96 4.36
C SER A 557 -16.68 5.62 4.00
N LYS A 558 -16.67 6.91 3.60
CA LYS A 558 -17.86 7.61 3.08
C LYS A 558 -18.54 6.86 1.90
N SER A 559 -17.80 6.04 1.17
CA SER A 559 -18.32 5.20 0.09
C SER A 559 -19.22 4.08 0.62
N LEU A 560 -20.46 4.02 0.09
CA LEU A 560 -21.38 2.89 0.32
C LEU A 560 -21.04 1.65 -0.52
N ALA A 561 -20.14 1.78 -1.51
CA ALA A 561 -19.60 0.62 -2.22
C ALA A 561 -18.59 -0.13 -1.34
N GLY A 562 -18.63 -1.47 -1.39
CA GLY A 562 -17.70 -2.34 -0.66
C GLY A 562 -18.30 -3.71 -0.36
N ALA A 563 -17.46 -4.64 0.09
CA ALA A 563 -17.94 -5.94 0.57
C ALA A 563 -18.53 -5.85 1.98
N PRO A 564 -19.56 -6.66 2.31
CA PRO A 564 -20.02 -6.82 3.69
C PRO A 564 -18.89 -7.24 4.62
N LEU A 565 -18.87 -6.68 5.83
CA LEU A 565 -17.92 -7.09 6.86
C LEU A 565 -18.24 -8.53 7.30
N LYS A 566 -17.20 -9.36 7.39
CA LYS A 566 -17.30 -10.78 7.75
C LYS A 566 -16.29 -11.15 8.85
N PRO A 567 -16.64 -12.11 9.73
CA PRO A 567 -15.70 -12.60 10.74
C PRO A 567 -14.35 -12.98 10.13
N GLY A 568 -13.25 -12.63 10.81
CA GLY A 568 -11.88 -12.85 10.34
C GLY A 568 -11.31 -11.75 9.42
N MET A 569 -12.12 -10.79 8.98
CA MET A 569 -11.58 -9.58 8.35
C MET A 569 -10.82 -8.74 9.37
N ILE A 570 -9.67 -8.19 8.98
CA ILE A 570 -8.90 -7.19 9.74
C ILE A 570 -9.16 -5.83 9.11
N VAL A 571 -9.43 -4.81 9.92
CA VAL A 571 -9.75 -3.45 9.48
C VAL A 571 -9.06 -2.43 10.38
N SER A 572 -8.56 -1.32 9.82
CA SER A 572 -8.17 -0.14 10.62
C SER A 572 -9.41 0.60 11.15
N ASN A 573 -9.22 1.30 12.26
CA ASN A 573 -10.16 2.22 12.88
C ASN A 573 -9.40 3.47 13.26
N GLU A 574 -9.37 4.44 12.37
CA GLU A 574 -8.39 5.53 12.31
C GLU A 574 -9.01 6.91 12.08
N PRO A 575 -10.07 7.34 12.80
CA PRO A 575 -10.58 8.69 12.65
C PRO A 575 -9.50 9.74 12.93
N GLY A 576 -9.65 10.91 12.29
CA GLY A 576 -8.71 12.01 12.45
C GLY A 576 -9.37 13.39 12.45
N TYR A 577 -8.53 14.41 12.60
CA TYR A 577 -8.86 15.82 12.43
C TYR A 577 -7.59 16.57 12.10
N TYR A 578 -7.63 17.44 11.08
CA TYR A 578 -6.45 18.15 10.59
C TYR A 578 -6.78 19.63 10.49
N LYS A 579 -6.03 20.46 11.21
CA LYS A 579 -6.13 21.91 11.16
C LYS A 579 -4.91 22.44 10.43
N THR A 580 -5.12 22.84 9.17
CA THR A 580 -4.09 23.41 8.30
C THR A 580 -3.27 24.47 9.04
N ASP A 581 -1.96 24.44 8.82
CA ASP A 581 -0.97 25.32 9.44
C ASP A 581 -0.86 25.25 10.97
N ALA A 582 -1.49 24.27 11.63
CA ALA A 582 -1.49 24.15 13.09
C ALA A 582 -1.11 22.76 13.61
N TYR A 583 -1.98 21.77 13.44
CA TYR A 583 -1.76 20.40 13.96
C TYR A 583 -2.71 19.40 13.31
N GLY A 584 -2.36 18.12 13.37
CA GLY A 584 -3.28 17.03 13.08
C GLY A 584 -3.34 16.01 14.19
N ILE A 585 -4.44 15.27 14.20
CA ILE A 585 -4.76 14.23 15.15
C ILE A 585 -5.28 13.04 14.36
N ARG A 586 -4.76 11.86 14.65
CA ARG A 586 -5.32 10.58 14.24
C ARG A 586 -5.11 9.55 15.36
N ILE A 587 -6.13 8.73 15.58
CA ILE A 587 -6.11 7.67 16.59
C ILE A 587 -6.49 6.37 15.92
N GLU A 588 -5.52 5.48 15.77
CA GLU A 588 -5.70 4.28 14.98
C GLU A 588 -5.39 3.01 15.74
N ASN A 589 -6.25 2.01 15.55
CA ASN A 589 -5.97 0.63 15.91
C ASN A 589 -6.47 -0.27 14.79
N LEU A 590 -5.79 -1.40 14.57
CA LEU A 590 -6.37 -2.50 13.85
C LEU A 590 -7.31 -3.30 14.75
N VAL A 591 -8.43 -3.70 14.17
CA VAL A 591 -9.46 -4.54 14.77
C VAL A 591 -9.78 -5.71 13.85
N THR A 592 -10.24 -6.82 14.43
CA THR A 592 -10.79 -7.94 13.66
C THR A 592 -12.29 -8.04 13.85
N VAL A 593 -13.01 -8.28 12.76
CA VAL A 593 -14.45 -8.54 12.78
C VAL A 593 -14.69 -9.91 13.42
N VAL A 594 -15.61 -9.97 14.38
CA VAL A 594 -15.95 -11.19 15.12
C VAL A 594 -17.46 -11.34 15.26
N GLU A 595 -17.90 -12.58 15.44
CA GLU A 595 -19.29 -12.87 15.80
C GLU A 595 -19.58 -12.45 17.25
N ARG A 596 -20.73 -11.84 17.48
CA ARG A 596 -21.25 -11.49 18.81
C ARG A 596 -22.53 -12.24 19.16
N GLY A 597 -23.01 -13.08 18.24
CA GLY A 597 -24.24 -13.85 18.38
C GLY A 597 -25.49 -12.97 18.38
N ARG A 598 -26.62 -13.59 18.69
CA ARG A 598 -27.90 -12.91 18.87
C ARG A 598 -28.10 -12.58 20.34
N PRO A 599 -28.37 -11.32 20.71
CA PRO A 599 -28.83 -11.00 22.06
C PRO A 599 -30.11 -11.75 22.40
N GLU A 600 -30.33 -12.13 23.67
CA GLU A 600 -31.47 -12.95 24.09
C GLU A 600 -32.84 -12.37 23.67
N SER A 601 -32.99 -11.04 23.74
CA SER A 601 -34.18 -10.32 23.30
C SER A 601 -34.09 -9.77 21.86
N GLY A 602 -33.07 -10.17 21.10
CA GLY A 602 -32.77 -9.66 19.76
C GLY A 602 -33.33 -10.56 18.64
N GLU A 603 -33.56 -9.97 17.47
CA GLU A 603 -34.10 -10.69 16.30
C GLU A 603 -33.04 -11.08 15.26
N ARG A 604 -31.82 -10.55 15.37
CA ARG A 604 -30.75 -10.69 14.37
C ARG A 604 -29.42 -11.05 15.01
N ASP A 605 -28.63 -11.84 14.28
CA ASP A 605 -27.26 -12.14 14.66
C ASP A 605 -26.38 -10.91 14.40
N LEU A 606 -25.51 -10.62 15.37
CA LEU A 606 -24.67 -9.43 15.35
C LEU A 606 -23.19 -9.81 15.17
N LEU A 607 -22.49 -8.91 14.53
CA LEU A 607 -21.04 -8.84 14.47
C LEU A 607 -20.55 -7.69 15.34
N GLY A 608 -19.26 -7.69 15.64
CA GLY A 608 -18.56 -6.59 16.31
C GLY A 608 -17.07 -6.69 16.03
N PHE A 609 -16.28 -6.00 16.85
CA PHE A 609 -14.83 -5.91 16.68
C PHE A 609 -14.07 -6.37 17.94
N ASP A 610 -12.96 -7.08 17.74
CA ASP A 610 -11.92 -7.31 18.76
C ASP A 610 -10.66 -6.53 18.40
N THR A 611 -10.03 -5.89 19.38
CA THR A 611 -8.80 -5.09 19.16
C THR A 611 -7.58 -5.97 18.95
N LEU A 612 -6.75 -5.60 17.96
CA LEU A 612 -5.44 -6.19 17.72
C LEU A 612 -4.32 -5.30 18.25
N THR A 613 -4.38 -3.98 18.00
CA THR A 613 -3.35 -3.02 18.39
C THR A 613 -3.34 -2.71 19.89
N TRP A 614 -2.19 -2.91 20.54
CA TRP A 614 -1.96 -2.59 21.94
C TRP A 614 -0.91 -1.49 22.09
N ALA A 615 -1.34 -0.27 22.40
CA ALA A 615 -0.45 0.84 22.78
C ALA A 615 -1.26 1.90 23.54
N PRO A 616 -0.68 2.59 24.54
CA PRO A 616 -1.40 3.61 25.29
C PRO A 616 -1.91 4.73 24.36
N ILE A 617 -3.03 5.34 24.74
CA ILE A 617 -3.59 6.55 24.13
C ILE A 617 -3.30 7.68 25.10
N ASP A 618 -2.74 8.79 24.62
CA ASP A 618 -2.28 9.88 25.46
C ASP A 618 -3.45 10.53 26.26
N ARG A 619 -3.39 10.40 27.59
CA ARG A 619 -4.42 10.94 28.49
C ARG A 619 -4.30 12.45 28.69
N CYS A 620 -3.15 13.05 28.41
CA CYS A 620 -2.97 14.51 28.50
C CYS A 620 -3.86 15.23 27.48
N LEU A 621 -4.16 14.57 26.36
CA LEU A 621 -5.04 15.07 25.31
C LEU A 621 -6.54 14.80 25.56
N VAL A 622 -6.88 14.02 26.59
CA VAL A 622 -8.28 13.67 26.88
C VAL A 622 -8.92 14.74 27.78
N GLN A 623 -10.01 15.31 27.30
CA GLN A 623 -10.89 16.20 28.05
C GLN A 623 -12.07 15.41 28.60
N LYS A 624 -11.95 14.94 29.85
CA LYS A 624 -12.94 14.06 30.51
C LYS A 624 -14.38 14.59 30.44
N SER A 625 -14.59 15.90 30.49
CA SER A 625 -15.94 16.51 30.42
C SER A 625 -16.66 16.29 29.09
N LEU A 626 -15.97 15.89 28.02
CA LEU A 626 -16.58 15.55 26.73
C LEU A 626 -16.90 14.05 26.58
N LEU A 627 -16.39 13.22 27.50
CA LEU A 627 -16.64 11.78 27.51
C LEU A 627 -17.87 11.45 28.38
N ASN A 628 -18.69 10.52 27.91
CA ASN A 628 -19.68 9.88 28.77
C ASN A 628 -19.04 8.73 29.58
N ASP A 629 -19.80 8.16 30.50
CA ASP A 629 -19.31 7.07 31.36
C ASP A 629 -18.93 5.82 30.57
N LYS A 630 -19.65 5.50 29.48
CA LYS A 630 -19.33 4.32 28.66
C LYS A 630 -17.99 4.49 27.95
N GLU A 631 -17.72 5.68 27.42
CA GLU A 631 -16.48 6.03 26.73
C GLU A 631 -15.30 6.08 27.71
N SER A 632 -15.47 6.72 28.87
CA SER A 632 -14.44 6.75 29.92
C SER A 632 -14.11 5.33 30.41
N ASN A 633 -15.13 4.50 30.63
CA ASN A 633 -14.95 3.11 31.02
C ASN A 633 -14.32 2.26 29.91
N TRP A 634 -14.60 2.54 28.64
CA TRP A 634 -13.92 1.88 27.53
C TRP A 634 -12.43 2.20 27.56
N LEU A 635 -12.05 3.47 27.70
CA LEU A 635 -10.64 3.88 27.73
C LEU A 635 -9.92 3.21 28.91
N ASN A 636 -10.53 3.22 30.09
CA ASN A 636 -9.99 2.57 31.29
C ASN A 636 -9.78 1.06 31.11
N ARG A 637 -10.73 0.35 30.46
CA ARG A 637 -10.60 -1.08 30.16
C ARG A 637 -9.53 -1.34 29.10
N TYR A 638 -9.51 -0.54 28.03
CA TYR A 638 -8.48 -0.63 26.99
C TYR A 638 -7.08 -0.46 27.58
N HIS A 639 -6.86 0.61 28.35
CA HIS A 639 -5.60 0.90 29.03
C HIS A 639 -5.21 -0.16 30.06
N THR A 640 -6.16 -0.75 30.77
CA THR A 640 -5.90 -1.89 31.64
C THR A 640 -5.41 -3.10 30.85
N LYS A 641 -6.06 -3.40 29.72
CA LYS A 641 -5.63 -4.50 28.85
C LYS A 641 -4.25 -4.25 28.23
N VAL A 642 -3.97 -3.03 27.78
CA VAL A 642 -2.64 -2.61 27.29
C VAL A 642 -1.57 -2.87 28.36
N ARG A 643 -1.78 -2.45 29.61
CA ARG A 643 -0.83 -2.74 30.69
C ARG A 643 -0.62 -4.23 30.90
N GLU A 644 -1.71 -4.98 31.09
CA GLU A 644 -1.63 -6.41 31.38
C GLU A 644 -0.91 -7.19 30.28
N THR A 645 -1.18 -6.82 29.03
CA THR A 645 -0.59 -7.47 27.85
C THR A 645 0.87 -7.11 27.64
N LEU A 646 1.28 -5.85 27.86
CA LEU A 646 2.63 -5.38 27.48
C LEU A 646 3.62 -5.35 28.64
N THR A 647 3.18 -5.10 29.88
CA THR A 647 4.08 -4.99 31.05
C THR A 647 5.05 -6.17 31.19
N PRO A 648 4.64 -7.44 30.99
CA PRO A 648 5.56 -8.58 31.11
C PRO A 648 6.70 -8.61 30.06
N LEU A 649 6.61 -7.79 29.01
CA LEU A 649 7.53 -7.76 27.87
C LEU A 649 8.40 -6.50 27.84
N LEU A 650 8.20 -5.59 28.79
CA LEU A 650 8.91 -4.31 28.90
C LEU A 650 10.01 -4.38 29.95
N ASP A 651 11.02 -3.52 29.80
CA ASP A 651 11.93 -3.22 30.90
C ASP A 651 11.20 -2.49 32.05
N ASN A 652 11.85 -2.43 33.21
CA ASN A 652 11.22 -1.90 34.43
C ASN A 652 10.79 -0.43 34.27
N ASP A 653 11.59 0.40 33.60
CA ASP A 653 11.32 1.83 33.49
C ASP A 653 10.13 2.09 32.55
N ALA A 654 10.12 1.44 31.38
CA ALA A 654 8.99 1.48 30.46
C ALA A 654 7.71 0.89 31.08
N ALA A 655 7.82 -0.16 31.90
CA ALA A 655 6.68 -0.75 32.61
C ALA A 655 6.07 0.20 33.67
N VAL A 656 6.93 0.87 34.46
CA VAL A 656 6.49 1.86 35.45
C VAL A 656 5.85 3.06 34.76
N TRP A 657 6.46 3.56 33.68
CA TRP A 657 5.89 4.63 32.85
C TRP A 657 4.55 4.20 32.25
N LEU A 658 4.47 3.02 31.65
CA LEU A 658 3.22 2.51 31.07
C LEU A 658 2.11 2.48 32.13
N LYS A 659 2.42 2.09 33.37
CA LYS A 659 1.46 2.08 34.47
C LYS A 659 0.91 3.46 34.81
N SER A 660 1.74 4.51 34.76
CA SER A 660 1.30 5.87 35.08
C SER A 660 0.41 6.45 33.96
N VAL A 661 0.82 6.30 32.70
CA VAL A 661 0.11 6.87 31.54
C VAL A 661 -1.16 6.12 31.16
N THR A 662 -1.46 5.00 31.80
CA THR A 662 -2.68 4.21 31.59
C THR A 662 -3.60 4.16 32.82
N ALA A 663 -3.30 4.90 33.89
CA ALA A 663 -4.18 4.96 35.05
C ALA A 663 -5.59 5.42 34.67
N SER A 664 -6.60 5.07 35.47
CA SER A 664 -7.99 5.43 35.14
C SER A 664 -8.21 6.94 35.18
N ILE A 665 -9.08 7.44 34.29
CA ILE A 665 -9.47 8.86 34.23
C ILE A 665 -10.75 9.19 34.98
#